data_AF-A0A5P9PW26-F1
#
_entry.id   AF-A0A5P9PW26-F1
#
_cell.length_a   1.000
_cell.length_b   1.000
_cell.length_c   1.000
_cell.angle_alpha   90.00
_cell.angle_beta   90.00
_cell.angle_gamma   90.00
#
_symmetry.space_group_name_H-M   'P 1'
#
loop_
_entity.id
_entity.type
_entity.pdbx_description
1 polymer ?
#
loop_
_entity_poly.entity_id
_entity_poly.type
_entity_poly.pdbx_seq_one_letter_code
_entity_poly.pdbx_strand_id
1 'polypeptide(L)'
;MPISAWARAGLVTALLGLLLPTSLPATAAPAPDAPQVVGPLPGTVPGDPKAERIEDTYPFFSTPVDLAASGYVEQEFHVSGLADGWATDGTQMGTDVPYATRVVVRRPALAKDFSGTALVEWQNVTAGYDLDALWNAESVVRAGHAWIGVSAQRVGVNQLREWSPARYGKLDVTGGGSHTADELSYEIFTQAGHAVETGAVMGGLKPRTLLAIGASQSAGRMTVLYDKVLPHLTPVFDGYAFVVGSAPTRVGKEPVFQVLSETDVRNPDRPPDTAQFRRWEVAGGAHSGHQGQVYRAPISERDLGAAPRYNCAKPPFSRVPVHHVTAAAYEHLRRWAERGTPPPTAPPLEFEADGVTKKRDELGLAVGGIRLSQVSVPTALNTGDNSGETFCQLFGTYQPFDQATLAKLYPGVDHYTDRVATADARNVRDGYLLAADAKQNHEDASGGSTPVIFVHGHQGSAHQWQSNAKRFSANGYADKLLFSYEYDTSILTNDHAIAGLDAFIADVRSRAGASTVDIIAHSRGTTVMHAFLGTPERAALVRRYVNVDGRSSAAQPGGVPTLALWGGLQPEGNIGGAVNVRLPHLGHTETATAAESFVHMHQFLRGRPPITDEVTPEPPGLVRIAGRAVYFPQNTGIAGRLQVWEVENGVRRGAPAHDLQTAPDGSFGPLKVNGHKHYEAVLLREGQQTYHYYFEPFERSDRFLRLQVSAPGGIGDYVDKCPTHTSVTVLRGREWWSDQADSDRLEFDGVDLLAPAVAPRARQVLAAFAFDDNCDLTSTPGTVLPPFNALPFLTGVDTYLAAQPAGTIRVTEVARGSGGQARTVPVANWPSDGHTVTVQFNDHL
;
A
#
# COMPACT_ATOMS: atom_id res chain seq x y z
N MET A 1 43.37 18.81 -41.59
CA MET A 1 44.55 17.95 -41.36
C MET A 1 44.66 17.68 -39.86
N PRO A 2 44.97 16.45 -39.44
CA PRO A 2 44.84 15.19 -40.19
C PRO A 2 44.16 14.09 -39.30
N ILE A 3 43.64 12.93 -39.74
CA ILE A 3 43.89 11.96 -40.83
C ILE A 3 42.55 11.19 -41.06
N SER A 4 41.74 11.41 -42.13
CA SER A 4 41.50 10.59 -43.37
C SER A 4 41.71 9.07 -43.26
N ALA A 5 41.01 8.11 -43.89
CA ALA A 5 40.02 7.98 -44.98
C ALA A 5 39.57 6.48 -44.97
N TRP A 6 38.50 6.00 -45.62
CA TRP A 6 38.42 5.70 -47.05
C TRP A 6 37.01 5.20 -47.44
N ALA A 7 36.71 5.37 -48.72
CA ALA A 7 35.41 5.24 -49.37
C ALA A 7 35.15 3.85 -50.01
N ARG A 8 33.87 3.70 -50.37
CA ARG A 8 33.17 2.69 -51.18
C ARG A 8 33.96 1.99 -52.30
N ALA A 9 33.66 0.70 -52.48
CA ALA A 9 33.51 0.09 -53.80
C ALA A 9 32.60 -1.16 -53.71
N GLY A 10 31.56 -1.20 -54.54
CA GLY A 10 30.77 -2.41 -54.80
C GLY A 10 31.41 -3.23 -55.91
N LEU A 11 31.19 -4.55 -55.89
CA LEU A 11 31.35 -5.41 -57.06
C LEU A 11 30.25 -6.48 -57.05
N VAL A 12 29.64 -6.64 -58.21
CA VAL A 12 28.59 -7.62 -58.56
C VAL A 12 29.25 -8.71 -59.43
N THR A 13 28.71 -9.93 -59.34
CA THR A 13 28.85 -11.10 -60.27
C THR A 13 30.23 -11.78 -60.39
N ALA A 14 30.38 -13.10 -60.50
CA ALA A 14 29.47 -14.25 -60.66
C ALA A 14 30.27 -15.54 -60.34
N LEU A 15 29.62 -16.62 -59.89
CA LEU A 15 30.08 -17.98 -60.23
C LEU A 15 28.99 -19.04 -60.04
N LEU A 16 28.69 -19.66 -61.18
CA LEU A 16 27.98 -20.89 -61.51
C LEU A 16 27.42 -21.76 -60.38
N GLY A 17 26.12 -22.05 -60.51
CA GLY A 17 25.47 -23.18 -59.84
C GLY A 17 25.88 -24.52 -60.44
N LEU A 18 26.34 -25.43 -59.57
CA LEU A 18 26.24 -26.87 -59.76
C LEU A 18 25.10 -27.39 -58.86
N LEU A 19 24.08 -27.98 -59.49
CA LEU A 19 23.05 -28.76 -58.83
C LEU A 19 23.65 -30.08 -58.34
N LEU A 20 23.66 -30.29 -57.02
CA LEU A 20 23.79 -31.58 -56.36
C LEU A 20 22.61 -31.76 -55.40
N PRO A 21 21.95 -32.93 -55.36
CA PRO A 21 20.75 -33.13 -54.56
C PRO A 21 21.16 -33.26 -53.08
N THR A 22 20.79 -32.28 -52.25
CA THR A 22 20.86 -32.44 -50.79
C THR A 22 19.71 -33.33 -50.36
N SER A 23 20.01 -34.60 -50.10
CA SER A 23 19.18 -35.45 -49.25
C SER A 23 18.97 -34.75 -47.91
N LEU A 24 17.72 -34.41 -47.60
CA LEU A 24 17.30 -33.98 -46.28
C LEU A 24 17.75 -35.04 -45.26
N PRO A 25 18.38 -34.67 -44.13
CA PRO A 25 18.55 -35.62 -43.05
C PRO A 25 17.14 -35.97 -42.57
N ALA A 26 16.81 -37.26 -42.60
CA ALA A 26 15.61 -37.77 -41.98
C ALA A 26 15.58 -37.27 -40.53
N THR A 27 14.57 -36.46 -40.21
CA THR A 27 14.20 -36.14 -38.83
C THR A 27 14.00 -37.47 -38.11
N ALA A 28 14.90 -37.78 -37.18
CA ALA A 28 14.69 -38.88 -36.26
C ALA A 28 13.32 -38.69 -35.60
N ALA A 29 12.47 -39.72 -35.67
CA ALA A 29 11.22 -39.74 -34.94
C ALA A 29 11.52 -39.53 -33.44
N PRO A 30 10.67 -38.78 -32.71
CA PRO A 30 10.81 -38.66 -31.26
C PRO A 30 10.79 -40.06 -30.64
N ALA A 31 11.60 -40.26 -29.59
CA ALA A 31 11.57 -41.48 -28.81
C ALA A 31 10.13 -41.76 -28.35
N PRO A 32 9.66 -43.02 -28.33
CA PRO A 32 8.26 -43.37 -28.11
C PRO A 32 7.66 -42.93 -26.76
N ASP A 33 8.48 -42.42 -25.81
CA ASP A 33 8.09 -42.16 -24.41
C ASP A 33 8.13 -40.67 -24.00
N ALA A 34 8.43 -39.73 -24.90
CA ALA A 34 8.49 -38.30 -24.55
C ALA A 34 7.14 -37.60 -24.78
N PRO A 35 6.63 -36.80 -23.81
CA PRO A 35 5.34 -36.13 -23.97
C PRO A 35 5.40 -35.10 -25.11
N GLN A 36 4.32 -35.03 -25.89
CA GLN A 36 4.15 -34.02 -26.93
C GLN A 36 3.77 -32.67 -26.32
N VAL A 37 4.36 -31.60 -26.84
CA VAL A 37 4.15 -30.24 -26.35
C VAL A 37 3.61 -29.36 -27.48
N VAL A 38 2.51 -28.66 -27.21
CA VAL A 38 1.93 -27.65 -28.10
C VAL A 38 1.92 -26.29 -27.40
N GLY A 39 2.63 -25.32 -27.96
CA GLY A 39 2.68 -23.95 -27.46
C GLY A 39 3.99 -23.25 -27.83
N PRO A 40 4.22 -22.03 -27.32
CA PRO A 40 3.34 -21.27 -26.44
C PRO A 40 2.01 -20.94 -27.15
N LEU A 41 0.89 -21.11 -26.45
CA LEU A 41 -0.43 -20.82 -27.00
C LEU A 41 -0.63 -19.29 -27.12
N PRO A 42 -1.22 -18.78 -28.22
CA PRO A 42 -1.45 -17.34 -28.40
C PRO A 42 -2.55 -16.83 -27.48
N GLY A 43 -2.67 -15.49 -27.35
CA GLY A 43 -3.66 -14.81 -26.52
C GLY A 43 -3.04 -13.90 -25.48
N THR A 44 -3.71 -12.79 -25.14
CA THR A 44 -3.23 -11.77 -24.20
C THR A 44 -4.33 -11.34 -23.24
N VAL A 45 -4.00 -11.18 -21.96
CA VAL A 45 -4.90 -10.70 -20.91
C VAL A 45 -5.36 -9.26 -21.21
N PRO A 46 -6.66 -8.90 -21.04
CA PRO A 46 -7.71 -9.71 -20.45
C PRO A 46 -8.48 -10.65 -21.38
N GLY A 47 -8.24 -10.69 -22.71
CA GLY A 47 -8.92 -11.56 -23.70
C GLY A 47 -10.44 -11.75 -23.54
N ASP A 48 -11.04 -12.67 -24.29
CA ASP A 48 -12.39 -13.19 -24.01
C ASP A 48 -12.30 -14.71 -23.85
N PRO A 49 -12.58 -15.28 -22.66
CA PRO A 49 -12.43 -16.71 -22.45
C PRO A 49 -13.42 -17.52 -23.28
N LYS A 50 -14.52 -16.93 -23.76
CA LYS A 50 -15.55 -17.58 -24.58
C LYS A 50 -15.37 -17.38 -26.08
N ALA A 51 -14.31 -16.68 -26.52
CA ALA A 51 -14.04 -16.52 -27.94
C ALA A 51 -13.79 -17.87 -28.64
N GLU A 52 -14.20 -17.97 -29.91
CA GLU A 52 -14.02 -19.19 -30.72
C GLU A 52 -12.56 -19.40 -31.17
N ARG A 53 -11.82 -18.30 -31.33
CA ARG A 53 -10.42 -18.28 -31.76
C ARG A 53 -9.50 -18.21 -30.54
N ILE A 54 -8.54 -19.14 -30.45
CA ILE A 54 -7.63 -19.22 -29.29
C ILE A 54 -6.85 -17.91 -29.10
N GLU A 55 -6.44 -17.24 -30.18
CA GLU A 55 -5.73 -15.97 -30.11
C GLU A 55 -6.53 -14.80 -29.50
N ASP A 56 -7.86 -14.93 -29.46
CA ASP A 56 -8.77 -13.96 -28.84
C ASP A 56 -9.10 -14.34 -27.38
N THR A 57 -8.62 -15.50 -26.91
CA THR A 57 -8.68 -15.96 -25.50
C THR A 57 -7.41 -15.60 -24.72
N TYR A 58 -7.30 -16.03 -23.46
CA TYR A 58 -6.11 -15.86 -22.63
C TYR A 58 -5.95 -17.00 -21.59
N PRO A 59 -4.77 -17.19 -20.99
CA PRO A 59 -4.56 -18.21 -19.95
C PRO A 59 -5.40 -17.93 -18.68
N PHE A 60 -6.18 -18.93 -18.25
CA PHE A 60 -6.88 -18.87 -16.96
C PHE A 60 -5.89 -18.69 -15.81
N PHE A 61 -6.19 -17.78 -14.90
CA PHE A 61 -5.38 -17.47 -13.73
C PHE A 61 -3.99 -16.87 -14.05
N SER A 62 -3.85 -16.23 -15.21
CA SER A 62 -2.64 -15.45 -15.58
C SER A 62 -2.29 -14.41 -14.52
N THR A 63 -1.00 -14.28 -14.20
CA THR A 63 -0.55 -13.44 -13.07
C THR A 63 -0.85 -11.94 -13.30
N PRO A 64 -1.27 -11.19 -12.26
CA PRO A 64 -1.45 -9.75 -12.34
C PRO A 64 -0.12 -8.98 -12.18
N VAL A 65 0.99 -9.70 -11.96
CA VAL A 65 2.33 -9.13 -11.84
C VAL A 65 2.87 -8.78 -13.23
N ASP A 66 3.43 -7.59 -13.39
CA ASP A 66 4.13 -7.20 -14.61
C ASP A 66 5.48 -7.94 -14.72
N LEU A 67 5.41 -9.15 -15.27
CA LEU A 67 6.58 -10.00 -15.50
C LEU A 67 7.55 -9.37 -16.50
N ALA A 68 7.04 -8.66 -17.52
CA ALA A 68 7.88 -8.07 -18.56
C ALA A 68 8.80 -6.99 -17.99
N ALA A 69 8.30 -6.16 -17.07
CA ALA A 69 9.11 -5.18 -16.33
C ALA A 69 10.26 -5.81 -15.53
N SER A 70 10.16 -7.10 -15.20
CA SER A 70 11.18 -7.85 -14.48
C SER A 70 11.99 -8.79 -15.38
N GLY A 71 11.85 -8.69 -16.71
CA GLY A 71 12.53 -9.56 -17.67
C GLY A 71 12.02 -11.00 -17.66
N TYR A 72 10.79 -11.24 -17.19
CA TYR A 72 10.12 -12.54 -17.18
C TYR A 72 9.04 -12.62 -18.26
N VAL A 73 8.66 -13.85 -18.61
CA VAL A 73 7.52 -14.16 -19.46
C VAL A 73 6.61 -15.18 -18.79
N GLU A 74 5.31 -15.08 -19.02
CA GLU A 74 4.35 -16.15 -18.78
C GLU A 74 3.95 -16.76 -20.12
N GLN A 75 4.00 -18.08 -20.20
CA GLN A 75 3.62 -18.83 -21.40
C GLN A 75 2.82 -20.07 -20.99
N GLU A 76 1.86 -20.44 -21.81
CA GLU A 76 1.03 -21.61 -21.57
C GLU A 76 1.21 -22.64 -22.69
N PHE A 77 1.22 -23.91 -22.31
CA PHE A 77 1.42 -25.06 -23.19
C PHE A 77 0.38 -26.13 -22.90
N HIS A 78 0.01 -26.89 -23.92
CA HIS A 78 -0.60 -28.21 -23.73
C HIS A 78 0.47 -29.29 -23.80
N VAL A 79 0.38 -30.24 -22.89
CA VAL A 79 1.26 -31.40 -22.82
C VAL A 79 0.40 -32.66 -22.90
N SER A 80 0.73 -33.57 -23.80
CA SER A 80 -0.04 -34.81 -24.01
C SER A 80 0.88 -36.01 -24.20
N GLY A 81 0.43 -37.18 -23.76
CA GLY A 81 1.20 -38.42 -23.81
C GLY A 81 0.35 -39.62 -23.44
N LEU A 82 1.02 -40.72 -23.12
CA LEU A 82 0.43 -41.93 -22.55
C LEU A 82 0.95 -42.07 -21.12
N ALA A 83 0.06 -42.24 -20.15
CA ALA A 83 0.40 -42.35 -18.72
C ALA A 83 -0.23 -43.60 -18.12
N ASP A 84 0.46 -44.26 -17.20
CA ASP A 84 -0.13 -45.31 -16.41
C ASP A 84 -1.00 -44.72 -15.28
N GLY A 85 -2.07 -45.45 -14.95
CA GLY A 85 -2.95 -45.11 -13.85
C GLY A 85 -2.49 -45.78 -12.56
N TRP A 86 -2.51 -45.03 -11.45
CA TRP A 86 -2.10 -45.54 -10.15
C TRP A 86 -3.17 -45.27 -9.08
N ALA A 87 -3.48 -46.31 -8.30
CA ALA A 87 -4.25 -46.17 -7.07
C ALA A 87 -3.41 -45.54 -5.95
N THR A 88 -4.06 -45.05 -4.90
CA THR A 88 -3.38 -44.38 -3.78
C THR A 88 -2.47 -45.30 -2.96
N ASP A 89 -2.63 -46.61 -3.08
CA ASP A 89 -1.78 -47.61 -2.43
C ASP A 89 -0.55 -48.02 -3.27
N GLY A 90 -0.43 -47.52 -4.51
CA GLY A 90 0.63 -47.86 -5.46
C GLY A 90 0.26 -48.99 -6.42
N THR A 91 -0.98 -49.49 -6.41
CA THR A 91 -1.44 -50.47 -7.40
C THR A 91 -1.58 -49.81 -8.77
N GLN A 92 -0.96 -50.39 -9.80
CA GLN A 92 -1.14 -49.96 -11.19
C GLN A 92 -2.54 -50.39 -11.68
N MET A 93 -3.32 -49.43 -12.16
CA MET A 93 -4.73 -49.56 -12.54
C MET A 93 -4.97 -49.53 -14.05
N GLY A 94 -3.97 -49.08 -14.82
CA GLY A 94 -4.02 -48.99 -16.27
C GLY A 94 -2.64 -48.66 -16.81
N THR A 95 -2.39 -48.99 -18.08
CA THR A 95 -1.11 -48.77 -18.75
C THR A 95 -1.35 -48.01 -20.03
N ASP A 96 -0.43 -47.12 -20.40
CA ASP A 96 -0.43 -46.39 -21.66
C ASP A 96 -1.76 -45.64 -21.95
N VAL A 97 -2.34 -45.00 -20.92
CA VAL A 97 -3.62 -44.31 -21.04
C VAL A 97 -3.40 -42.88 -21.57
N PRO A 98 -4.06 -42.49 -22.68
CA PRO A 98 -3.84 -41.18 -23.27
C PRO A 98 -4.31 -40.04 -22.36
N TYR A 99 -3.53 -38.96 -22.32
CA TYR A 99 -3.90 -37.73 -21.63
C TYR A 99 -3.49 -36.49 -22.42
N ALA A 100 -4.14 -35.37 -22.12
CA ALA A 100 -3.76 -34.01 -22.51
C ALA A 100 -4.02 -33.05 -21.34
N THR A 101 -3.01 -32.31 -20.92
CA THR A 101 -3.07 -31.37 -19.80
C THR A 101 -2.51 -30.00 -20.16
N ARG A 102 -2.66 -29.04 -19.25
CA ARG A 102 -2.09 -27.70 -19.30
C ARG A 102 -0.83 -27.59 -18.43
N VAL A 103 0.15 -26.85 -18.94
CA VAL A 103 1.31 -26.37 -18.20
C VAL A 103 1.45 -24.85 -18.38
N VAL A 104 1.53 -24.11 -17.27
CA VAL A 104 1.82 -22.66 -17.25
C VAL A 104 3.26 -22.45 -16.79
N VAL A 105 4.05 -21.70 -17.56
CA VAL A 105 5.46 -21.45 -17.29
C VAL A 105 5.69 -19.96 -17.09
N ARG A 106 6.25 -19.60 -15.93
CA ARG A 106 6.73 -18.25 -15.60
C ARG A 106 8.24 -18.31 -15.43
N ARG A 107 9.00 -17.68 -16.32
CA ARG A 107 10.47 -17.80 -16.35
C ARG A 107 11.15 -16.50 -16.81
N PRO A 108 12.46 -16.35 -16.54
CA PRO A 108 13.26 -15.33 -17.21
C PRO A 108 13.18 -15.45 -18.73
N ALA A 109 13.13 -14.32 -19.41
CA ALA A 109 13.12 -14.24 -20.87
C ALA A 109 14.48 -14.62 -21.47
N LEU A 110 15.57 -14.33 -20.76
CA LEU A 110 16.96 -14.50 -21.21
C LEU A 110 17.70 -15.50 -20.32
N ALA A 111 18.55 -16.32 -20.95
CA ALA A 111 19.32 -17.36 -20.26
C ALA A 111 20.27 -16.83 -19.17
N LYS A 112 20.83 -15.64 -19.35
CA LYS A 112 21.73 -15.00 -18.38
C LYS A 112 21.05 -14.66 -17.04
N ASP A 113 19.72 -14.52 -17.05
CA ASP A 113 18.92 -14.11 -15.89
C ASP A 113 18.28 -15.35 -15.23
N PHE A 114 18.46 -16.54 -15.80
CA PHE A 114 17.97 -17.80 -15.26
C PHE A 114 18.97 -18.46 -14.31
N SER A 115 18.52 -18.75 -13.09
CA SER A 115 19.34 -19.38 -12.06
C SER A 115 19.74 -20.82 -12.39
N GLY A 116 19.01 -21.46 -13.31
CA GLY A 116 19.08 -22.90 -13.54
C GLY A 116 18.11 -23.70 -12.68
N THR A 117 17.26 -23.07 -11.87
CA THR A 117 16.31 -23.77 -10.99
C THR A 117 14.87 -23.59 -11.46
N ALA A 118 14.15 -24.70 -11.57
CA ALA A 118 12.74 -24.74 -11.92
C ALA A 118 11.93 -25.34 -10.76
N LEU A 119 10.92 -24.60 -10.31
CA LEU A 119 9.94 -25.01 -9.31
C LEU A 119 8.70 -25.53 -10.02
N VAL A 120 8.45 -26.84 -9.96
CA VAL A 120 7.31 -27.49 -10.63
C VAL A 120 6.21 -27.71 -9.60
N GLU A 121 5.20 -26.84 -9.65
CA GLU A 121 4.04 -26.86 -8.78
C GLU A 121 2.97 -27.81 -9.32
N TRP A 122 2.58 -28.77 -8.47
CA TRP A 122 1.32 -29.48 -8.67
C TRP A 122 0.19 -28.52 -8.32
N GLN A 123 -0.54 -28.01 -9.31
CA GLN A 123 -1.57 -27.00 -9.05
C GLN A 123 -2.67 -27.54 -8.14
N ASN A 124 -2.98 -26.77 -7.11
CA ASN A 124 -3.96 -27.15 -6.11
C ASN A 124 -5.38 -26.86 -6.62
N VAL A 125 -6.29 -27.85 -6.51
CA VAL A 125 -7.68 -27.74 -6.98
C VAL A 125 -8.73 -27.64 -5.87
N THR A 126 -8.33 -27.35 -4.63
CA THR A 126 -9.23 -27.32 -3.46
C THR A 126 -10.36 -26.29 -3.60
N ALA A 127 -10.15 -25.22 -4.39
CA ALA A 127 -11.18 -24.22 -4.68
C ALA A 127 -12.13 -24.61 -5.84
N GLY A 128 -11.97 -25.80 -6.41
CA GLY A 128 -12.73 -26.26 -7.58
C GLY A 128 -12.13 -25.87 -8.93
N TYR A 129 -10.96 -25.24 -8.93
CA TYR A 129 -10.18 -24.81 -10.10
C TYR A 129 -8.69 -24.78 -9.72
N ASP A 130 -7.81 -24.72 -10.72
CA ASP A 130 -6.37 -24.65 -10.50
C ASP A 130 -5.95 -23.35 -9.81
N LEU A 131 -5.20 -23.47 -8.72
CA LEU A 131 -4.67 -22.36 -7.95
C LEU A 131 -3.16 -22.19 -8.15
N ASP A 132 -2.76 -20.93 -8.21
CA ASP A 132 -1.41 -20.47 -7.88
C ASP A 132 -1.23 -20.50 -6.35
N ALA A 133 -1.01 -21.68 -5.77
CA ALA A 133 -0.90 -21.83 -4.32
C ALA A 133 0.52 -21.49 -3.80
N LEU A 134 1.55 -21.78 -4.60
CA LEU A 134 2.95 -21.57 -4.22
C LEU A 134 3.69 -20.58 -5.12
N TRP A 135 2.99 -19.93 -6.05
CA TRP A 135 3.56 -18.79 -6.78
C TRP A 135 3.78 -17.60 -5.84
N ASN A 136 5.05 -17.33 -5.56
CA ASN A 136 5.51 -16.11 -4.91
C ASN A 136 6.37 -15.31 -5.89
N ALA A 137 5.75 -14.36 -6.59
CA ALA A 137 6.41 -13.59 -7.64
C ALA A 137 7.71 -12.92 -7.16
N GLU A 138 7.69 -12.30 -5.98
CA GLU A 138 8.82 -11.52 -5.50
C GLU A 138 10.07 -12.38 -5.31
N SER A 139 9.95 -13.51 -4.63
CA SER A 139 11.09 -14.39 -4.36
C SER A 139 11.55 -15.13 -5.61
N VAL A 140 10.62 -15.62 -6.44
CA VAL A 140 10.92 -16.38 -7.65
C VAL A 140 11.63 -15.51 -8.69
N VAL A 141 11.11 -14.30 -8.94
CA VAL A 141 11.69 -13.34 -9.88
C VAL A 141 13.06 -12.87 -9.40
N ARG A 142 13.18 -12.49 -8.12
CA ARG A 142 14.45 -12.05 -7.54
C ARG A 142 15.53 -13.13 -7.60
N ALA A 143 15.14 -14.39 -7.42
CA ALA A 143 16.07 -15.53 -7.46
C ALA A 143 16.40 -15.99 -8.90
N GLY A 144 15.78 -15.43 -9.94
CA GLY A 144 15.96 -15.89 -11.31
C GLY A 144 15.41 -17.30 -11.58
N HIS A 145 14.51 -17.79 -10.72
CA HIS A 145 13.95 -19.14 -10.85
C HIS A 145 12.83 -19.17 -11.89
N ALA A 146 12.59 -20.33 -12.48
CA ALA A 146 11.37 -20.60 -13.24
C ALA A 146 10.32 -21.24 -12.31
N TRP A 147 9.06 -20.88 -12.50
CA TRP A 147 7.91 -21.53 -11.88
C TRP A 147 7.03 -22.17 -12.95
N ILE A 148 6.58 -23.40 -12.69
CA ILE A 148 5.81 -24.20 -13.63
C ILE A 148 4.59 -24.75 -12.90
N GLY A 149 3.39 -24.29 -13.26
CA GLY A 149 2.13 -24.85 -12.76
C GLY A 149 1.63 -25.97 -13.66
N VAL A 150 1.37 -27.16 -13.09
CA VAL A 150 0.87 -28.34 -13.80
C VAL A 150 -0.57 -28.67 -13.38
N SER A 151 -1.49 -28.69 -14.35
CA SER A 151 -2.90 -29.05 -14.17
C SER A 151 -3.10 -30.58 -14.13
N ALA A 152 -2.59 -31.24 -13.08
CA ALA A 152 -2.55 -32.71 -13.06
C ALA A 152 -3.90 -33.39 -12.71
N GLN A 153 -4.88 -32.65 -12.18
CA GLN A 153 -6.12 -33.23 -11.63
C GLN A 153 -7.35 -32.94 -12.48
N ARG A 154 -8.28 -33.90 -12.46
CA ARG A 154 -9.54 -33.86 -13.22
C ARG A 154 -10.39 -32.64 -12.89
N VAL A 155 -10.44 -32.22 -11.62
CA VAL A 155 -11.22 -31.06 -11.18
C VAL A 155 -10.77 -29.78 -11.89
N GLY A 156 -9.46 -29.49 -11.87
CA GLY A 156 -8.89 -28.31 -12.52
C GLY A 156 -9.10 -28.36 -14.03
N VAL A 157 -8.78 -29.49 -14.67
CA VAL A 157 -8.93 -29.65 -16.12
C VAL A 157 -10.38 -29.52 -16.58
N ASN A 158 -11.35 -30.07 -15.84
CA ASN A 158 -12.76 -29.91 -16.18
C ASN A 158 -13.21 -28.45 -16.09
N GLN A 159 -12.82 -27.74 -15.03
CA GLN A 159 -13.15 -26.32 -14.91
C GLN A 159 -12.53 -25.49 -16.04
N LEU A 160 -11.29 -25.77 -16.45
CA LEU A 160 -10.66 -25.10 -17.59
C LEU A 160 -11.45 -25.31 -18.88
N ARG A 161 -11.85 -26.55 -19.18
CA ARG A 161 -12.66 -26.90 -20.36
C ARG A 161 -13.98 -26.12 -20.40
N GLU A 162 -14.63 -25.99 -19.26
CA GLU A 162 -15.87 -25.21 -19.13
C GLU A 162 -15.61 -23.71 -19.27
N TRP A 163 -14.51 -23.21 -18.69
CA TRP A 163 -14.17 -21.80 -18.68
C TRP A 163 -13.81 -21.27 -20.08
N SER A 164 -12.94 -21.97 -20.83
CA SER A 164 -12.62 -21.62 -22.22
C SER A 164 -12.61 -22.85 -23.14
N PRO A 165 -13.75 -23.16 -23.79
CA PRO A 165 -13.87 -24.34 -24.65
C PRO A 165 -12.92 -24.36 -25.85
N ALA A 166 -12.71 -23.23 -26.51
CA ALA A 166 -11.80 -23.14 -27.66
C ALA A 166 -10.34 -23.42 -27.25
N ARG A 167 -9.94 -22.91 -26.08
CA ARG A 167 -8.59 -23.05 -25.56
C ARG A 167 -8.34 -24.42 -24.96
N TYR A 168 -9.24 -24.91 -24.11
CA TYR A 168 -8.98 -26.08 -23.26
C TYR A 168 -9.85 -27.30 -23.58
N GLY A 169 -10.82 -27.21 -24.49
CA GLY A 169 -11.86 -28.25 -24.68
C GLY A 169 -11.34 -29.66 -24.97
N LYS A 170 -10.12 -29.77 -25.52
CA LYS A 170 -9.43 -31.04 -25.84
C LYS A 170 -8.59 -31.61 -24.70
N LEU A 171 -8.44 -30.89 -23.58
CA LEU A 171 -7.75 -31.42 -22.42
C LEU A 171 -8.55 -32.57 -21.80
N ASP A 172 -7.83 -33.58 -21.32
CA ASP A 172 -8.37 -34.75 -20.67
C ASP A 172 -7.28 -35.45 -19.85
N VAL A 173 -7.55 -35.68 -18.57
CA VAL A 173 -6.65 -36.37 -17.65
C VAL A 173 -7.27 -37.65 -17.09
N THR A 174 -8.25 -38.21 -17.82
CA THR A 174 -9.04 -39.38 -17.42
C THR A 174 -8.96 -40.55 -18.39
N GLY A 175 -8.33 -40.38 -19.55
CA GLY A 175 -8.28 -41.41 -20.59
C GLY A 175 -9.63 -41.66 -21.26
N GLY A 176 -10.37 -40.61 -21.60
CA GLY A 176 -11.72 -40.71 -22.15
C GLY A 176 -12.75 -41.22 -21.14
N GLY A 177 -12.52 -40.98 -19.85
CA GLY A 177 -13.37 -41.46 -18.76
C GLY A 177 -13.08 -42.89 -18.30
N SER A 178 -12.02 -43.54 -18.79
CA SER A 178 -11.57 -44.84 -18.28
C SER A 178 -11.18 -44.80 -16.80
N HIS A 179 -10.75 -43.64 -16.32
CA HIS A 179 -10.51 -43.35 -14.91
C HIS A 179 -11.47 -42.27 -14.42
N THR A 180 -12.06 -42.46 -13.24
CA THR A 180 -13.09 -41.55 -12.71
C THR A 180 -12.58 -40.63 -11.61
N ALA A 181 -11.37 -40.89 -11.09
CA ALA A 181 -10.68 -40.05 -10.13
C ALA A 181 -9.47 -39.35 -10.78
N ASP A 182 -8.30 -39.42 -10.14
CA ASP A 182 -7.07 -38.76 -10.56
C ASP A 182 -5.94 -39.81 -10.77
N GLU A 183 -6.27 -41.04 -11.16
CA GLU A 183 -5.31 -42.15 -11.25
C GLU A 183 -4.11 -41.83 -12.15
N LEU A 184 -4.33 -41.10 -13.25
CA LEU A 184 -3.27 -40.71 -14.19
C LEU A 184 -2.41 -39.54 -13.68
N SER A 185 -2.86 -38.79 -12.67
CA SER A 185 -2.27 -37.49 -12.33
C SER A 185 -0.80 -37.58 -11.92
N TYR A 186 -0.37 -38.72 -11.36
CA TYR A 186 0.98 -38.93 -10.87
C TYR A 186 1.99 -38.94 -12.03
N GLU A 187 1.70 -39.70 -13.08
CA GLU A 187 2.55 -39.75 -14.26
C GLU A 187 2.38 -38.53 -15.16
N ILE A 188 1.18 -37.93 -15.22
CA ILE A 188 0.99 -36.64 -15.88
C ILE A 188 1.93 -35.59 -15.26
N PHE A 189 2.06 -35.57 -13.93
CA PHE A 189 2.94 -34.65 -13.23
C PHE A 189 4.43 -34.94 -13.49
N THR A 190 4.86 -36.21 -13.50
CA THR A 190 6.27 -36.56 -13.79
C THR A 190 6.63 -36.33 -15.25
N GLN A 191 5.74 -36.62 -16.20
CA GLN A 191 5.93 -36.32 -17.62
C GLN A 191 5.98 -34.81 -17.89
N ALA A 192 5.15 -34.01 -17.21
CA ALA A 192 5.30 -32.55 -17.25
C ALA A 192 6.69 -32.12 -16.72
N GLY A 193 7.19 -32.77 -15.67
CA GLY A 193 8.57 -32.61 -15.20
C GLY A 193 9.62 -32.90 -16.29
N HIS A 194 9.48 -33.99 -17.04
CA HIS A 194 10.39 -34.32 -18.16
C HIS A 194 10.30 -33.29 -19.30
N ALA A 195 9.13 -32.75 -19.59
CA ALA A 195 8.98 -31.67 -20.57
C ALA A 195 9.73 -30.39 -20.14
N VAL A 196 9.81 -30.13 -18.84
CA VAL A 196 10.60 -29.02 -18.28
C VAL A 196 12.10 -29.33 -18.32
N GLU A 197 12.51 -30.52 -17.89
CA GLU A 197 13.90 -31.00 -17.87
C GLU A 197 14.57 -30.93 -19.26
N THR A 198 13.85 -31.39 -20.29
CA THR A 198 14.32 -31.36 -21.68
C THR A 198 14.34 -29.96 -22.30
N GLY A 199 13.67 -29.00 -21.65
CA GLY A 199 13.53 -27.62 -22.11
C GLY A 199 12.38 -27.38 -23.10
N ALA A 200 11.51 -28.38 -23.31
CA ALA A 200 10.44 -28.33 -24.31
C ALA A 200 9.42 -27.20 -24.07
N VAL A 201 9.15 -26.86 -22.80
CA VAL A 201 8.26 -25.74 -22.40
C VAL A 201 9.04 -24.51 -21.91
N MET A 202 10.37 -24.52 -21.98
CA MET A 202 11.23 -23.54 -21.31
C MET A 202 11.82 -22.48 -22.24
N GLY A 203 11.36 -22.40 -23.49
CA GLY A 203 11.83 -21.41 -24.46
C GLY A 203 13.34 -21.44 -24.70
N GLY A 204 13.94 -22.64 -24.67
CA GLY A 204 15.37 -22.85 -24.85
C GLY A 204 16.21 -22.82 -23.56
N LEU A 205 15.62 -22.49 -22.40
CA LEU A 205 16.30 -22.64 -21.11
C LEU A 205 16.36 -24.11 -20.70
N LYS A 206 17.46 -24.52 -20.06
CA LYS A 206 17.63 -25.87 -19.51
C LYS A 206 17.86 -25.80 -17.99
N PRO A 207 16.94 -26.31 -17.16
CA PRO A 207 17.15 -26.40 -15.73
C PRO A 207 18.36 -27.29 -15.40
N ARG A 208 19.13 -26.90 -14.38
CA ARG A 208 20.12 -27.74 -13.68
C ARG A 208 19.54 -28.38 -12.41
N THR A 209 18.45 -27.82 -11.89
CA THR A 209 17.78 -28.31 -10.69
C THR A 209 16.27 -28.19 -10.87
N LEU A 210 15.58 -29.31 -10.74
CA LEU A 210 14.13 -29.42 -10.89
C LEU A 210 13.52 -29.85 -9.55
N LEU A 211 12.74 -28.97 -8.94
CA LEU A 211 12.15 -29.22 -7.62
C LEU A 211 10.64 -29.37 -7.75
N ALA A 212 10.10 -30.50 -7.30
CA ALA A 212 8.65 -30.67 -7.19
C ALA A 212 8.14 -29.96 -5.93
N ILE A 213 7.10 -29.15 -6.07
CA ILE A 213 6.48 -28.43 -4.96
C ILE A 213 4.96 -28.64 -4.96
N GLY A 214 4.39 -28.78 -3.76
CA GLY A 214 2.95 -28.95 -3.60
C GLY A 214 2.46 -28.37 -2.30
N ALA A 215 1.21 -27.88 -2.31
CA ALA A 215 0.54 -27.28 -1.15
C ALA A 215 -0.74 -28.02 -0.77
N SER A 216 -0.97 -28.21 0.54
CA SER A 216 -2.24 -28.74 1.05
C SER A 216 -2.64 -30.08 0.40
N GLN A 217 -3.80 -30.17 -0.25
CA GLN A 217 -4.25 -31.36 -0.97
C GLN A 217 -3.24 -31.84 -2.04
N SER A 218 -2.64 -30.92 -2.81
CA SER A 218 -1.62 -31.29 -3.82
C SER A 218 -0.33 -31.84 -3.19
N ALA A 219 0.04 -31.39 -1.98
CA ALA A 219 1.11 -32.01 -1.20
C ALA A 219 0.75 -33.44 -0.77
N GLY A 220 -0.53 -33.70 -0.48
CA GLY A 220 -1.06 -35.05 -0.24
C GLY A 220 -0.95 -35.97 -1.46
N ARG A 221 -1.27 -35.46 -2.66
CA ARG A 221 -1.04 -36.20 -3.92
C ARG A 221 0.44 -36.46 -4.14
N MET A 222 1.30 -35.47 -3.93
CA MET A 222 2.74 -35.66 -4.00
C MET A 222 3.28 -36.64 -2.96
N THR A 223 2.63 -36.75 -1.79
CA THR A 223 2.99 -37.73 -0.76
C THR A 223 2.81 -39.15 -1.31
N VAL A 224 1.68 -39.40 -1.98
CA VAL A 224 1.42 -40.68 -2.65
C VAL A 224 2.38 -40.91 -3.83
N LEU A 225 2.60 -39.88 -4.66
CA LEU A 225 3.60 -39.94 -5.73
C LEU A 225 4.93 -40.44 -5.18
N TYR A 226 5.43 -39.79 -4.12
CA TYR A 226 6.74 -40.11 -3.57
C TYR A 226 6.79 -41.47 -2.86
N ASP A 227 5.80 -41.81 -2.04
CA ASP A 227 5.82 -43.04 -1.23
C ASP A 227 5.51 -44.30 -2.05
N LYS A 228 4.58 -44.18 -3.00
CA LYS A 228 3.91 -45.35 -3.60
C LYS A 228 4.16 -45.49 -5.10
N VAL A 229 4.24 -44.40 -5.84
CA VAL A 229 4.33 -44.45 -7.32
C VAL A 229 5.77 -44.32 -7.81
N LEU A 230 6.53 -43.38 -7.27
CA LEU A 230 7.93 -43.12 -7.62
C LEU A 230 8.86 -44.35 -7.54
N PRO A 231 8.68 -45.34 -6.63
CA PRO A 231 9.43 -46.61 -6.70
C PRO A 231 9.29 -47.38 -8.02
N HIS A 232 8.24 -47.12 -8.79
CA HIS A 232 7.95 -47.76 -10.08
C HIS A 232 8.31 -46.89 -11.29
N LEU A 233 8.67 -45.62 -11.06
CA LEU A 233 8.98 -44.66 -12.11
C LEU A 233 10.47 -44.31 -12.12
N THR A 234 10.92 -43.72 -13.23
CA THR A 234 12.23 -43.05 -13.25
C THR A 234 12.11 -41.70 -12.53
N PRO A 235 12.93 -41.41 -11.51
CA PRO A 235 12.90 -40.12 -10.84
C PRO A 235 13.26 -38.98 -11.79
N VAL A 236 12.45 -37.91 -11.76
CA VAL A 236 12.64 -36.71 -12.60
C VAL A 236 12.99 -35.46 -11.78
N PHE A 237 12.61 -35.42 -10.51
CA PHE A 237 12.84 -34.28 -9.63
C PHE A 237 14.03 -34.52 -8.71
N ASP A 238 14.87 -33.50 -8.53
CA ASP A 238 16.05 -33.54 -7.67
C ASP A 238 15.71 -33.33 -6.19
N GLY A 239 14.47 -32.94 -5.86
CA GLY A 239 14.01 -32.68 -4.50
C GLY A 239 12.52 -32.34 -4.43
N TYR A 240 11.93 -32.53 -3.26
CA TYR A 240 10.47 -32.42 -3.06
C TYR A 240 10.14 -31.51 -1.87
N ALA A 241 9.35 -30.46 -2.11
CA ALA A 241 8.86 -29.58 -1.05
C ALA A 241 7.35 -29.76 -0.81
N PHE A 242 6.99 -29.98 0.45
CA PHE A 242 5.63 -30.18 0.92
C PHE A 242 5.22 -29.02 1.81
N VAL A 243 4.35 -28.15 1.30
CA VAL A 243 3.97 -26.90 1.99
C VAL A 243 2.55 -27.04 2.54
N VAL A 244 2.35 -26.69 3.81
CA VAL A 244 1.05 -26.71 4.51
C VAL A 244 0.25 -28.01 4.29
N GLY A 245 0.94 -29.15 4.18
CA GLY A 245 0.34 -30.45 3.84
C GLY A 245 1.21 -31.62 4.30
N SER A 246 0.74 -32.85 4.05
CA SER A 246 1.47 -34.06 4.45
C SER A 246 2.78 -34.18 3.70
N ALA A 247 3.77 -34.80 4.36
CA ALA A 247 5.02 -35.21 3.74
C ALA A 247 5.12 -36.75 3.73
N PRO A 248 5.95 -37.32 2.83
CA PRO A 248 6.15 -38.75 2.69
C PRO A 248 6.81 -39.40 3.91
N THR A 249 6.56 -40.70 4.05
CA THR A 249 7.15 -41.56 5.09
C THR A 249 8.31 -42.41 4.56
N ARG A 250 8.37 -42.64 3.25
CA ARG A 250 9.46 -43.37 2.59
C ARG A 250 10.76 -42.57 2.69
N VAL A 251 11.85 -43.25 3.03
CA VAL A 251 13.20 -42.68 2.94
C VAL A 251 13.77 -42.99 1.56
N GLY A 252 13.65 -42.02 0.64
CA GLY A 252 14.24 -42.05 -0.69
C GLY A 252 15.67 -41.50 -0.73
N LYS A 253 16.23 -41.37 -1.93
CA LYS A 253 17.55 -40.72 -2.12
C LYS A 253 17.41 -39.20 -2.21
N GLU A 254 16.24 -38.76 -2.63
CA GLU A 254 15.91 -37.38 -2.92
C GLU A 254 15.61 -36.62 -1.61
N PRO A 255 16.07 -35.37 -1.47
CA PRO A 255 15.75 -34.53 -0.32
C PRO A 255 14.26 -34.17 -0.27
N VAL A 256 13.69 -34.28 0.92
CA VAL A 256 12.31 -33.93 1.25
C VAL A 256 12.31 -32.78 2.27
N PHE A 257 11.60 -31.72 1.94
CA PHE A 257 11.45 -30.57 2.82
C PHE A 257 9.97 -30.26 3.08
N GLN A 258 9.54 -30.41 4.33
CA GLN A 258 8.20 -30.03 4.77
C GLN A 258 8.21 -28.64 5.44
N VAL A 259 7.31 -27.74 5.03
CA VAL A 259 7.09 -26.45 5.69
C VAL A 259 5.61 -26.35 6.09
N LEU A 260 5.34 -26.26 7.39
CA LEU A 260 3.99 -26.17 7.92
C LEU A 260 3.73 -24.80 8.53
N SER A 261 2.50 -24.30 8.36
CA SER A 261 2.02 -23.17 9.14
C SER A 261 1.55 -23.63 10.53
N GLU A 262 1.34 -22.68 11.44
CA GLU A 262 0.74 -22.99 12.75
C GLU A 262 -0.63 -23.68 12.60
N THR A 263 -1.42 -23.37 11.57
CA THR A 263 -2.71 -24.04 11.30
C THR A 263 -2.56 -25.55 11.09
N ASP A 264 -1.45 -25.98 10.52
CA ASP A 264 -1.27 -27.35 10.02
C ASP A 264 -0.70 -28.30 11.06
N VAL A 265 -0.05 -27.76 12.09
CA VAL A 265 0.50 -28.55 13.20
C VAL A 265 -0.60 -28.77 14.23
N ARG A 266 -1.21 -29.96 14.19
CA ARG A 266 -2.39 -30.31 15.02
C ARG A 266 -2.04 -31.05 16.31
N ASN A 267 -0.86 -31.64 16.38
CA ASN A 267 -0.35 -32.40 17.52
C ASN A 267 1.19 -32.33 17.53
N PRO A 268 1.86 -32.78 18.60
CA PRO A 268 3.31 -32.76 18.68
C PRO A 268 3.99 -33.91 17.91
N ASP A 269 3.23 -34.84 17.32
CA ASP A 269 3.79 -35.97 16.59
C ASP A 269 4.41 -35.51 15.28
N ARG A 270 5.67 -35.86 15.08
CA ARG A 270 6.43 -35.46 13.90
C ARG A 270 7.54 -36.46 13.58
N PRO A 271 7.80 -36.73 12.30
CA PRO A 271 9.01 -37.45 11.90
C PRO A 271 10.25 -36.68 12.37
N PRO A 272 11.31 -37.36 12.81
CA PRO A 272 12.57 -36.70 13.14
C PRO A 272 13.25 -36.17 11.87
N ASP A 273 13.98 -35.08 12.02
CA ASP A 273 14.89 -34.56 11.00
C ASP A 273 15.98 -35.61 10.68
N THR A 274 16.24 -35.87 9.38
CA THR A 274 17.22 -36.87 8.91
C THR A 274 18.20 -36.30 7.88
N ALA A 275 19.06 -37.13 7.29
CA ALA A 275 19.92 -36.68 6.19
C ALA A 275 19.17 -36.47 4.86
N GLN A 276 17.87 -36.83 4.79
CA GLN A 276 17.00 -36.70 3.61
C GLN A 276 15.68 -36.00 3.92
N PHE A 277 15.35 -35.74 5.19
CA PHE A 277 14.11 -35.09 5.60
C PHE A 277 14.38 -33.89 6.52
N ARG A 278 13.74 -32.76 6.22
CA ARG A 278 13.69 -31.57 7.07
C ARG A 278 12.26 -31.08 7.23
N ARG A 279 11.88 -30.69 8.45
CA ARG A 279 10.59 -30.08 8.75
C ARG A 279 10.74 -28.74 9.45
N TRP A 280 10.05 -27.73 8.94
CA TRP A 280 9.90 -26.41 9.56
C TRP A 280 8.46 -26.11 9.90
N GLU A 281 8.24 -25.42 11.02
CA GLU A 281 6.92 -25.02 11.52
C GLU A 281 6.93 -23.53 11.82
N VAL A 282 6.01 -22.78 11.22
CA VAL A 282 5.99 -21.31 11.30
C VAL A 282 4.93 -20.85 12.29
N ALA A 283 5.38 -20.32 13.43
CA ALA A 283 4.52 -19.76 14.46
C ALA A 283 3.70 -18.58 13.90
N GLY A 284 2.44 -18.46 14.33
CA GLY A 284 1.49 -17.45 13.89
C GLY A 284 1.05 -17.56 12.42
N GLY A 285 1.68 -18.40 11.60
CA GLY A 285 1.36 -18.60 10.19
C GLY A 285 0.01 -19.29 9.98
N ALA A 286 -0.70 -18.91 8.92
CA ALA A 286 -1.95 -19.56 8.52
C ALA A 286 -1.75 -20.46 7.28
N HIS A 287 -2.58 -21.50 7.15
CA HIS A 287 -2.60 -22.40 5.99
C HIS A 287 -2.84 -21.62 4.68
N SER A 288 -3.73 -20.62 4.73
CA SER A 288 -3.93 -19.64 3.67
C SER A 288 -3.95 -18.22 4.24
N GLY A 289 -2.77 -17.62 4.34
CA GLY A 289 -2.54 -16.30 4.91
C GLY A 289 -2.83 -15.13 3.96
N HIS A 290 -2.65 -13.91 4.46
CA HIS A 290 -3.04 -12.67 3.78
C HIS A 290 -2.42 -12.46 2.40
N GLN A 291 -1.12 -12.72 2.22
CA GLN A 291 -0.44 -12.43 0.95
C GLN A 291 -1.10 -13.17 -0.22
N GLY A 292 -1.39 -14.46 -0.03
CA GLY A 292 -1.97 -15.28 -1.10
C GLY A 292 -3.41 -14.87 -1.43
N GLN A 293 -4.11 -14.22 -0.50
CA GLN A 293 -5.45 -13.68 -0.72
C GLN A 293 -5.38 -12.35 -1.49
N VAL A 294 -4.46 -11.46 -1.10
CA VAL A 294 -4.21 -10.19 -1.81
C VAL A 294 -3.77 -10.44 -3.25
N TYR A 295 -2.86 -11.40 -3.47
CA TYR A 295 -2.40 -11.77 -4.81
C TYR A 295 -3.55 -12.27 -5.71
N ARG A 296 -4.42 -13.14 -5.18
CA ARG A 296 -5.48 -13.79 -5.97
C ARG A 296 -6.76 -12.98 -6.10
N ALA A 297 -6.96 -11.92 -5.31
CA ALA A 297 -8.15 -11.09 -5.37
C ALA A 297 -8.42 -10.52 -6.80
N PRO A 298 -7.49 -9.78 -7.44
CA PRO A 298 -7.73 -9.24 -8.78
C PRO A 298 -7.87 -10.33 -9.85
N ILE A 299 -7.24 -11.49 -9.65
CA ILE A 299 -7.34 -12.64 -10.57
C ILE A 299 -8.73 -13.27 -10.48
N SER A 300 -9.23 -13.46 -9.26
CA SER A 300 -10.58 -13.99 -9.00
C SER A 300 -11.66 -13.06 -9.55
N GLU A 301 -11.49 -11.74 -9.40
CA GLU A 301 -12.40 -10.76 -10.00
C GLU A 301 -12.42 -10.86 -11.52
N ARG A 302 -11.25 -10.93 -12.16
CA ARG A 302 -11.12 -11.05 -13.61
C ARG A 302 -11.71 -12.35 -14.16
N ASP A 303 -11.36 -13.49 -13.57
CA ASP A 303 -11.59 -14.80 -14.18
C ASP A 303 -12.84 -15.51 -13.63
N LEU A 304 -13.26 -15.17 -12.42
CA LEU A 304 -14.40 -15.78 -11.71
C LEU A 304 -15.54 -14.77 -11.44
N GLY A 305 -15.36 -13.50 -11.80
CA GLY A 305 -16.35 -12.43 -11.66
C GLY A 305 -16.41 -11.75 -10.29
N ALA A 306 -15.79 -12.33 -9.25
CA ALA A 306 -15.68 -11.72 -7.93
C ALA A 306 -14.56 -12.35 -7.08
N ALA A 307 -13.96 -11.55 -6.19
CA ALA A 307 -13.14 -12.09 -5.10
C ALA A 307 -14.04 -12.70 -4.00
N PRO A 308 -13.70 -13.89 -3.47
CA PRO A 308 -14.43 -14.49 -2.36
C PRO A 308 -14.46 -13.60 -1.11
N ARG A 309 -15.60 -13.56 -0.44
CA ARG A 309 -15.77 -12.93 0.89
C ARG A 309 -16.07 -14.02 1.91
N TYR A 310 -15.57 -13.86 3.12
CA TYR A 310 -15.68 -14.88 4.16
C TYR A 310 -16.19 -14.26 5.46
N ASN A 311 -17.15 -14.93 6.08
CA ASN A 311 -17.68 -14.61 7.40
C ASN A 311 -17.05 -15.53 8.46
N CYS A 312 -15.88 -15.13 8.96
CA CYS A 312 -15.14 -15.87 9.98
C CYS A 312 -15.43 -15.35 11.38
N ALA A 313 -15.31 -16.23 12.38
CA ALA A 313 -15.56 -15.89 13.79
C ALA A 313 -14.57 -14.84 14.33
N LYS A 314 -13.34 -14.83 13.82
CA LYS A 314 -12.34 -13.78 14.07
C LYS A 314 -11.88 -13.14 12.77
N PRO A 315 -11.40 -11.88 12.79
CA PRO A 315 -10.86 -11.21 11.61
C PRO A 315 -9.82 -12.09 10.90
N PRO A 316 -10.10 -12.56 9.68
CA PRO A 316 -9.32 -13.64 9.06
C PRO A 316 -7.99 -13.16 8.49
N PHE A 317 -7.19 -14.15 8.12
CA PHE A 317 -5.92 -14.02 7.42
C PHE A 317 -4.80 -13.52 8.34
N SER A 318 -4.04 -14.44 8.91
CA SER A 318 -2.77 -14.10 9.55
C SER A 318 -1.88 -13.28 8.62
N ARG A 319 -1.16 -12.32 9.20
CA ARG A 319 -0.18 -11.46 8.53
C ARG A 319 1.26 -11.98 8.66
N VAL A 320 1.47 -13.15 9.25
CA VAL A 320 2.80 -13.79 9.27
C VAL A 320 3.15 -14.26 7.84
N PRO A 321 4.27 -13.79 7.26
CA PRO A 321 4.62 -14.09 5.88
C PRO A 321 5.28 -15.48 5.74
N VAL A 322 4.46 -16.54 5.80
CA VAL A 322 4.93 -17.94 5.58
C VAL A 322 5.68 -18.09 4.25
N HIS A 323 5.33 -17.28 3.24
CA HIS A 323 5.97 -17.26 1.94
C HIS A 323 7.46 -16.82 1.96
N HIS A 324 7.89 -16.08 2.99
CA HIS A 324 9.32 -15.79 3.20
C HIS A 324 10.08 -17.04 3.66
N VAL A 325 9.47 -17.84 4.55
CA VAL A 325 10.06 -19.09 5.04
C VAL A 325 10.10 -20.15 3.94
N THR A 326 9.06 -20.24 3.10
CA THR A 326 9.09 -21.16 1.93
C THR A 326 10.12 -20.74 0.90
N ALA A 327 10.34 -19.44 0.67
CA ALA A 327 11.40 -18.95 -0.21
C ALA A 327 12.80 -19.37 0.31
N ALA A 328 13.04 -19.20 1.61
CA ALA A 328 14.26 -19.70 2.25
C ALA A 328 14.39 -21.22 2.13
N ALA A 329 13.29 -21.96 2.32
CA ALA A 329 13.26 -23.42 2.22
C ALA A 329 13.60 -23.90 0.80
N TYR A 330 13.10 -23.24 -0.26
CA TYR A 330 13.46 -23.58 -1.63
C TYR A 330 14.94 -23.35 -1.93
N GLU A 331 15.52 -22.26 -1.43
CA GLU A 331 16.96 -22.02 -1.57
C GLU A 331 17.81 -23.07 -0.84
N HIS A 332 17.38 -23.53 0.33
CA HIS A 332 18.04 -24.64 1.01
C HIS A 332 17.83 -25.97 0.27
N LEU A 333 16.63 -26.27 -0.21
CA LEU A 333 16.33 -27.50 -0.95
C LEU A 333 17.16 -27.58 -2.24
N ARG A 334 17.30 -26.46 -2.96
CA ARG A 334 18.17 -26.34 -4.14
C ARG A 334 19.62 -26.68 -3.78
N ARG A 335 20.17 -26.08 -2.70
CA ARG A 335 21.54 -26.41 -2.24
C ARG A 335 21.69 -27.85 -1.79
N TRP A 336 20.64 -28.42 -1.22
CA TRP A 336 20.62 -29.81 -0.75
C TRP A 336 20.65 -30.77 -1.93
N ALA A 337 19.82 -30.53 -2.95
CA ALA A 337 19.83 -31.28 -4.20
C ALA A 337 21.16 -31.15 -4.96
N GLU A 338 21.69 -29.93 -5.10
CA GLU A 338 22.92 -29.69 -5.87
C GLU A 338 24.20 -30.18 -5.16
N ARG A 339 24.27 -30.07 -3.83
CA ARG A 339 25.53 -30.18 -3.08
C ARG A 339 25.45 -31.05 -1.83
N GLY A 340 24.31 -31.69 -1.56
CA GLY A 340 24.12 -32.48 -0.36
C GLY A 340 24.16 -31.68 0.95
N THR A 341 24.01 -30.34 0.90
CA THR A 341 24.03 -29.48 2.10
C THR A 341 22.64 -29.44 2.73
N PRO A 342 22.40 -30.09 3.89
CA PRO A 342 21.06 -30.12 4.48
C PRO A 342 20.65 -28.74 5.02
N PRO A 343 19.35 -28.38 4.97
CA PRO A 343 18.80 -27.22 5.66
C PRO A 343 19.07 -27.26 7.18
N PRO A 344 19.09 -26.11 7.88
CA PRO A 344 19.14 -26.09 9.33
C PRO A 344 17.87 -26.68 9.94
N THR A 345 17.98 -27.29 11.12
CA THR A 345 16.84 -27.77 11.91
C THR A 345 16.13 -26.58 12.56
N ALA A 346 14.82 -26.65 12.78
CA ALA A 346 14.04 -25.59 13.43
C ALA A 346 13.40 -26.06 14.74
N PRO A 347 13.22 -25.16 15.74
CA PRO A 347 12.47 -25.51 16.94
C PRO A 347 11.02 -25.85 16.58
N PRO A 348 10.44 -26.92 17.16
CA PRO A 348 9.04 -27.27 16.95
C PRO A 348 8.09 -26.28 17.63
N LEU A 349 6.84 -26.20 17.18
CA LEU A 349 5.76 -25.62 17.96
C LEU A 349 5.50 -26.45 19.22
N GLU A 350 5.29 -25.76 20.34
CA GLU A 350 5.01 -26.35 21.64
C GLU A 350 3.51 -26.57 21.86
N PHE A 351 3.19 -27.64 22.58
CA PHE A 351 1.84 -28.03 22.97
C PHE A 351 1.74 -28.13 24.49
N GLU A 352 0.53 -27.93 25.00
CA GLU A 352 0.19 -28.30 26.38
C GLU A 352 0.22 -29.82 26.56
N ALA A 353 0.13 -30.27 27.81
CA ALA A 353 0.19 -31.70 28.16
C ALA A 353 -0.96 -32.54 27.54
N ASP A 354 -2.03 -31.91 27.04
CA ASP A 354 -3.12 -32.58 26.33
C ASP A 354 -2.77 -33.01 24.91
N GLY A 355 -1.62 -32.57 24.37
CA GLY A 355 -1.13 -32.94 23.04
C GLY A 355 -1.91 -32.36 21.87
N VAL A 356 -2.87 -31.46 22.10
CA VAL A 356 -3.72 -30.84 21.06
C VAL A 356 -3.81 -29.33 21.16
N THR A 357 -3.69 -28.78 22.37
CA THR A 357 -3.70 -27.34 22.60
C THR A 357 -2.31 -26.77 22.39
N LYS A 358 -2.17 -25.84 21.44
CA LYS A 358 -0.90 -25.13 21.19
C LYS A 358 -0.60 -24.21 22.36
N LYS A 359 0.62 -24.29 22.88
CA LYS A 359 1.07 -23.42 23.97
C LYS A 359 1.21 -21.98 23.49
N ARG A 360 0.72 -21.03 24.28
CA ARG A 360 0.72 -19.60 23.97
C ARG A 360 1.53 -18.80 24.98
N ASP A 361 2.14 -17.71 24.55
CA ASP A 361 2.72 -16.71 25.45
C ASP A 361 1.66 -15.76 26.01
N GLU A 362 2.08 -14.80 26.84
CA GLU A 362 1.20 -13.82 27.49
C GLU A 362 0.41 -12.94 26.50
N LEU A 363 0.86 -12.85 25.24
CA LEU A 363 0.19 -12.10 24.18
C LEU A 363 -0.69 -13.00 23.29
N GLY A 364 -0.81 -14.30 23.61
CA GLY A 364 -1.60 -15.26 22.86
C GLY A 364 -0.90 -15.82 21.61
N LEU A 365 0.39 -15.57 21.42
CA LEU A 365 1.16 -16.03 20.26
C LEU A 365 1.78 -17.41 20.54
N ALA A 366 1.93 -18.25 19.52
CA ALA A 366 2.48 -19.60 19.73
C ALA A 366 3.92 -19.60 20.24
N VAL A 367 4.20 -20.49 21.18
CA VAL A 367 5.55 -20.78 21.69
C VAL A 367 6.22 -21.85 20.81
N GLY A 368 7.53 -21.73 20.62
CA GLY A 368 8.29 -22.57 19.69
C GLY A 368 8.09 -22.14 18.23
N GLY A 369 8.46 -23.02 17.30
CA GLY A 369 8.41 -22.73 15.87
C GLY A 369 9.41 -21.67 15.40
N ILE A 370 9.48 -21.47 14.09
CA ILE A 370 10.10 -20.29 13.49
C ILE A 370 9.22 -19.08 13.80
N ARG A 371 9.74 -18.16 14.61
CA ARG A 371 9.08 -16.90 14.96
C ARG A 371 9.72 -15.76 14.15
N LEU A 372 9.02 -15.33 13.10
CA LEU A 372 9.37 -14.13 12.34
C LEU A 372 9.15 -12.86 13.17
N SER A 373 9.64 -11.71 12.70
CA SER A 373 9.45 -10.43 13.40
C SER A 373 7.98 -10.11 13.71
N GLN A 374 7.03 -10.56 12.89
CA GLN A 374 5.58 -10.40 13.15
C GLN A 374 5.08 -11.15 14.40
N VAL A 375 5.84 -12.11 14.93
CA VAL A 375 5.51 -12.91 16.13
C VAL A 375 6.48 -12.65 17.28
N SER A 376 7.74 -12.36 16.99
CA SER A 376 8.74 -12.00 18.02
C SER A 376 8.67 -10.53 18.43
N VAL A 377 8.12 -9.67 17.57
CA VAL A 377 7.93 -8.24 17.77
C VAL A 377 6.51 -7.87 17.32
N PRO A 378 5.48 -8.43 17.97
CA PRO A 378 4.10 -8.37 17.50
C PRO A 378 3.49 -6.97 17.69
N THR A 379 2.75 -6.51 16.69
CA THR A 379 1.82 -5.37 16.81
C THR A 379 0.35 -5.82 16.82
N ALA A 380 0.14 -7.12 16.75
CA ALA A 380 -1.16 -7.76 16.62
C ALA A 380 -1.06 -9.22 17.07
N LEU A 381 -2.17 -9.78 17.51
CA LEU A 381 -2.34 -11.22 17.63
C LEU A 381 -2.38 -11.83 16.23
N ASN A 382 -1.37 -12.63 15.90
CA ASN A 382 -1.34 -13.49 14.72
C ASN A 382 -1.33 -14.95 15.17
N THR A 383 -2.36 -15.71 14.80
CA THR A 383 -2.41 -17.16 15.03
C THR A 383 -2.85 -17.88 13.76
N GLY A 384 -2.56 -19.18 13.70
CA GLY A 384 -3.07 -20.09 12.68
C GLY A 384 -4.49 -20.60 12.95
N ASP A 385 -5.12 -20.20 14.06
CA ASP A 385 -6.43 -20.71 14.48
C ASP A 385 -7.56 -19.72 14.17
N ASN A 386 -8.62 -20.19 13.53
CA ASN A 386 -9.88 -19.47 13.35
C ASN A 386 -11.02 -20.47 13.13
N SER A 387 -12.26 -20.01 13.10
CA SER A 387 -13.45 -20.82 12.87
C SER A 387 -14.50 -20.05 12.07
N GLY A 388 -15.54 -20.72 11.61
CA GLY A 388 -16.60 -20.11 10.78
C GLY A 388 -16.89 -20.95 9.56
N GLU A 389 -17.49 -20.34 8.55
CA GLU A 389 -17.90 -21.02 7.33
C GLU A 389 -16.71 -21.50 6.48
N THR A 390 -16.98 -22.48 5.62
CA THR A 390 -16.10 -22.90 4.52
C THR A 390 -14.62 -23.08 4.92
N PHE A 391 -13.77 -22.14 4.52
CA PHE A 391 -12.32 -22.17 4.68
C PHE A 391 -11.81 -21.32 5.86
N CYS A 392 -12.69 -20.74 6.69
CA CYS A 392 -12.27 -19.88 7.80
C CYS A 392 -11.24 -20.54 8.72
N GLN A 393 -11.37 -21.84 8.98
CA GLN A 393 -10.41 -22.63 9.76
C GLN A 393 -8.98 -22.67 9.19
N LEU A 394 -8.78 -22.27 7.93
CA LEU A 394 -7.49 -22.23 7.24
C LEU A 394 -6.84 -20.84 7.25
N PHE A 395 -7.57 -19.80 7.64
CA PHE A 395 -7.11 -18.43 7.47
C PHE A 395 -6.36 -17.88 8.67
N GLY A 396 -6.43 -18.54 9.83
CA GLY A 396 -5.94 -17.96 11.07
C GLY A 396 -6.57 -16.61 11.36
N THR A 397 -5.95 -15.82 12.22
CA THR A 397 -6.48 -14.52 12.64
C THR A 397 -5.43 -13.43 12.60
N TYR A 398 -5.89 -12.18 12.41
CA TYR A 398 -5.11 -10.97 12.63
C TYR A 398 -5.94 -9.98 13.45
N GLN A 399 -5.56 -9.74 14.70
CA GLN A 399 -6.24 -8.78 15.58
C GLN A 399 -5.21 -7.77 16.09
N PRO A 400 -5.22 -6.51 15.60
CA PRO A 400 -4.35 -5.45 16.10
C PRO A 400 -4.42 -5.32 17.62
N PHE A 401 -3.28 -5.09 18.26
CA PHE A 401 -3.28 -4.72 19.68
C PHE A 401 -3.76 -3.29 19.86
N ASP A 402 -4.32 -3.00 21.03
CA ASP A 402 -4.69 -1.65 21.42
C ASP A 402 -3.45 -0.78 21.71
N GLN A 403 -3.69 0.52 21.89
CA GLN A 403 -2.61 1.49 22.04
C GLN A 403 -1.87 1.43 23.35
N ALA A 404 -2.58 1.11 24.43
CA ALA A 404 -1.95 0.91 25.73
C ALA A 404 -0.96 -0.28 25.67
N THR A 405 -1.33 -1.35 24.96
CA THR A 405 -0.47 -2.51 24.74
C THR A 405 0.72 -2.15 23.86
N LEU A 406 0.50 -1.48 22.73
CA LEU A 406 1.59 -1.09 21.83
C LEU A 406 2.58 -0.12 22.48
N ALA A 407 2.10 0.89 23.22
CA ALA A 407 2.95 1.84 23.94
C ALA A 407 3.79 1.16 25.03
N LYS A 408 3.24 0.13 25.70
CA LYS A 408 3.97 -0.68 26.67
C LYS A 408 5.03 -1.57 26.02
N LEU A 409 4.74 -2.14 24.86
CA LEU A 409 5.68 -3.02 24.12
C LEU A 409 6.78 -2.21 23.41
N TYR A 410 6.42 -1.05 22.86
CA TYR A 410 7.25 -0.20 22.03
C TYR A 410 7.04 1.28 22.41
N PRO A 411 7.91 1.85 23.26
CA PRO A 411 7.84 3.27 23.64
C PRO A 411 7.99 4.26 22.48
N GLY A 412 8.40 3.80 21.30
CA GLY A 412 8.51 4.58 20.07
C GLY A 412 8.71 3.70 18.84
N VAL A 413 8.55 4.28 17.65
CA VAL A 413 8.68 3.56 16.38
C VAL A 413 10.10 3.03 16.16
N ASP A 414 11.12 3.80 16.53
CA ASP A 414 12.53 3.40 16.39
C ASP A 414 12.80 2.12 17.18
N HIS A 415 12.29 2.05 18.42
CA HIS A 415 12.38 0.85 19.26
C HIS A 415 11.66 -0.35 18.62
N TYR A 416 10.50 -0.15 18.00
CA TYR A 416 9.82 -1.21 17.25
C TYR A 416 10.66 -1.66 16.04
N THR A 417 11.13 -0.74 15.21
CA THR A 417 11.90 -1.05 14.00
C THR A 417 13.25 -1.69 14.29
N ASP A 418 13.93 -1.28 15.36
CA ASP A 418 15.20 -1.87 15.82
C ASP A 418 14.98 -3.31 16.30
N ARG A 419 13.89 -3.55 17.02
CA ARG A 419 13.53 -4.91 17.46
C ARG A 419 13.18 -5.79 16.27
N VAL A 420 12.47 -5.28 15.26
CA VAL A 420 12.20 -5.98 14.00
C VAL A 420 13.51 -6.34 13.30
N ALA A 421 14.40 -5.36 13.09
CA ALA A 421 15.69 -5.58 12.46
C ALA A 421 16.53 -6.64 13.21
N THR A 422 16.51 -6.60 14.55
CA THR A 422 17.20 -7.58 15.39
C THR A 422 16.59 -8.98 15.25
N ALA A 423 15.26 -9.09 15.23
CA ALA A 423 14.58 -10.38 15.07
C ALA A 423 14.85 -10.99 13.69
N ASP A 424 14.79 -10.18 12.64
CA ASP A 424 15.02 -10.66 11.28
C ASP A 424 16.48 -10.96 10.99
N ALA A 425 17.42 -10.20 11.56
CA ALA A 425 18.85 -10.54 11.50
C ALA A 425 19.14 -11.92 12.13
N ARG A 426 18.44 -12.28 13.21
CA ARG A 426 18.52 -13.65 13.78
C ARG A 426 17.96 -14.69 12.82
N ASN A 427 16.76 -14.48 12.28
CA ASN A 427 16.16 -15.41 11.33
C ASN A 427 16.99 -15.59 10.05
N VAL A 428 17.67 -14.54 9.57
CA VAL A 428 18.62 -14.63 8.45
C VAL A 428 19.83 -15.48 8.81
N ARG A 429 20.45 -15.22 9.97
CA ARG A 429 21.59 -16.00 10.45
C ARG A 429 21.24 -17.48 10.65
N ASP A 430 20.06 -17.74 11.22
CA ASP A 430 19.59 -19.10 11.51
C ASP A 430 19.06 -19.81 10.23
N GLY A 431 18.96 -19.08 9.12
CA GLY A 431 18.65 -19.60 7.79
C GLY A 431 17.16 -19.71 7.47
N TYR A 432 16.27 -19.18 8.32
CA TYR A 432 14.81 -19.22 8.14
C TYR A 432 14.26 -18.09 7.27
N LEU A 433 15.06 -17.06 7.01
CA LEU A 433 14.67 -15.86 6.28
C LEU A 433 15.78 -15.45 5.29
N LEU A 434 15.43 -14.97 4.10
CA LEU A 434 16.42 -14.40 3.19
C LEU A 434 16.68 -12.93 3.54
N ALA A 435 17.90 -12.43 3.26
CA ALA A 435 18.26 -11.04 3.58
C ALA A 435 17.36 -10.00 2.89
N ALA A 436 16.88 -10.28 1.68
CA ALA A 436 15.93 -9.42 0.98
C ALA A 436 14.56 -9.37 1.68
N ASP A 437 14.08 -10.52 2.18
CA ASP A 437 12.81 -10.59 2.91
C ASP A 437 12.92 -9.89 4.28
N ALA A 438 14.08 -9.96 4.94
CA ALA A 438 14.38 -9.19 6.14
C ALA A 438 14.35 -7.67 5.88
N LYS A 439 14.85 -7.24 4.72
CA LYS A 439 14.77 -5.84 4.29
C LYS A 439 13.31 -5.43 4.08
N GLN A 440 12.51 -6.25 3.40
CA GLN A 440 11.08 -5.98 3.19
C GLN A 440 10.33 -5.87 4.54
N ASN A 441 10.55 -6.80 5.47
CA ASN A 441 9.97 -6.74 6.80
C ASN A 441 10.34 -5.43 7.53
N HIS A 442 11.59 -4.98 7.42
CA HIS A 442 12.03 -3.73 8.02
C HIS A 442 11.38 -2.50 7.36
N GLU A 443 11.21 -2.50 6.03
CA GLU A 443 10.49 -1.46 5.31
C GLU A 443 9.02 -1.41 5.73
N ASP A 444 8.35 -2.56 5.84
CA ASP A 444 6.97 -2.66 6.32
C ASP A 444 6.83 -2.17 7.77
N ALA A 445 7.76 -2.56 8.65
CA ALA A 445 7.79 -2.16 10.05
C ALA A 445 8.05 -0.66 10.23
N SER A 446 8.93 -0.09 9.40
CA SER A 446 9.22 1.35 9.38
C SER A 446 8.07 2.16 8.79
N GLY A 447 6.97 1.51 8.41
CA GLY A 447 5.87 2.17 7.76
C GLY A 447 6.31 2.74 6.42
N GLY A 448 7.07 1.99 5.62
CA GLY A 448 7.42 2.27 4.23
C GLY A 448 8.08 3.62 3.99
N SER A 449 9.19 3.66 3.27
CA SER A 449 9.80 4.91 2.78
C SER A 449 8.92 5.69 1.78
N THR A 450 7.67 5.28 1.54
CA THR A 450 6.74 5.90 0.59
C THR A 450 6.34 7.30 1.06
N PRO A 451 6.66 8.36 0.29
CA PRO A 451 6.22 9.71 0.61
C PRO A 451 4.71 9.85 0.56
N VAL A 452 4.15 10.65 1.46
CA VAL A 452 2.74 11.06 1.41
C VAL A 452 2.66 12.50 0.91
N ILE A 453 1.91 12.72 -0.17
CA ILE A 453 1.67 14.04 -0.73
C ILE A 453 0.19 14.42 -0.51
N PHE A 454 -0.03 15.55 0.14
CA PHE A 454 -1.35 16.17 0.25
C PHE A 454 -1.60 17.17 -0.89
N VAL A 455 -2.73 17.03 -1.60
CA VAL A 455 -3.18 17.92 -2.69
C VAL A 455 -4.45 18.65 -2.27
N HIS A 456 -4.36 19.97 -2.10
CA HIS A 456 -5.45 20.78 -1.54
C HIS A 456 -6.57 21.11 -2.54
N GLY A 457 -7.69 21.60 -1.98
CA GLY A 457 -8.89 22.03 -2.70
C GLY A 457 -8.88 23.51 -3.12
N HIS A 458 -10.02 23.98 -3.65
CA HIS A 458 -10.19 25.40 -4.04
C HIS A 458 -10.04 26.32 -2.83
N GLN A 459 -9.26 27.39 -2.98
CA GLN A 459 -8.87 28.30 -1.88
C GLN A 459 -8.19 27.61 -0.68
N GLY A 460 -7.73 26.37 -0.86
CA GLY A 460 -7.00 25.60 0.14
C GLY A 460 -5.50 25.84 0.11
N SER A 461 -4.79 25.19 1.02
CA SER A 461 -3.33 25.17 1.12
C SER A 461 -2.89 24.00 2.01
N ALA A 462 -1.58 23.89 2.29
CA ALA A 462 -1.09 22.93 3.27
C ALA A 462 -1.60 23.15 4.70
N HIS A 463 -2.30 24.25 5.00
CA HIS A 463 -2.98 24.45 6.28
C HIS A 463 -3.90 23.28 6.62
N GLN A 464 -4.65 22.76 5.65
CA GLN A 464 -5.56 21.61 5.80
C GLN A 464 -4.83 20.28 6.05
N TRP A 465 -3.50 20.28 5.94
CA TRP A 465 -2.65 19.10 6.15
C TRP A 465 -1.96 19.09 7.51
N GLN A 466 -1.87 20.24 8.20
CA GLN A 466 -1.06 20.42 9.40
C GLN A 466 -1.33 19.34 10.47
N SER A 467 -2.58 19.16 10.86
CA SER A 467 -2.94 18.23 11.94
C SER A 467 -2.75 16.77 11.54
N ASN A 468 -3.06 16.40 10.29
CA ASN A 468 -2.82 15.02 9.84
C ASN A 468 -1.33 14.73 9.66
N ALA A 469 -0.52 15.69 9.18
CA ALA A 469 0.93 15.53 9.16
C ALA A 469 1.50 15.33 10.57
N LYS A 470 1.06 16.14 11.54
CA LYS A 470 1.38 15.99 12.96
C LYS A 470 0.98 14.62 13.50
N ARG A 471 -0.21 14.11 13.17
CA ARG A 471 -0.64 12.75 13.52
C ARG A 471 0.23 11.69 12.87
N PHE A 472 0.59 11.81 11.59
CA PHE A 472 1.55 10.90 10.96
C PHE A 472 2.88 10.87 11.75
N SER A 473 3.44 12.02 12.09
CA SER A 473 4.65 12.12 12.92
C SER A 473 4.47 11.53 14.32
N ALA A 474 3.30 11.72 14.95
CA ALA A 474 2.94 11.08 16.23
C ALA A 474 2.98 9.55 16.16
N ASN A 475 2.72 9.01 14.97
CA ASN A 475 2.71 7.59 14.67
C ASN A 475 4.06 7.07 14.15
N GLY A 476 5.12 7.87 14.26
CA GLY A 476 6.47 7.51 13.87
C GLY A 476 6.78 7.69 12.39
N TYR A 477 5.91 8.35 11.62
CA TYR A 477 6.24 8.69 10.24
C TYR A 477 7.34 9.74 10.21
N ALA A 478 8.36 9.54 9.39
CA ALA A 478 9.43 10.51 9.27
C ALA A 478 8.89 11.78 8.59
N ASP A 479 8.98 12.94 9.26
CA ASP A 479 8.53 14.23 8.73
C ASP A 479 8.99 14.54 7.30
N LYS A 480 10.23 14.12 6.97
CA LYS A 480 10.83 14.33 5.65
C LYS A 480 10.10 13.60 4.52
N LEU A 481 9.20 12.67 4.85
CA LEU A 481 8.36 11.91 3.94
C LEU A 481 6.94 12.49 3.81
N LEU A 482 6.63 13.59 4.50
CA LEU A 482 5.35 14.27 4.44
C LEU A 482 5.47 15.53 3.59
N PHE A 483 4.59 15.67 2.61
CA PHE A 483 4.64 16.73 1.61
C PHE A 483 3.26 17.31 1.36
N SER A 484 3.22 18.54 0.86
CA SER A 484 2.00 19.14 0.31
C SER A 484 2.33 19.77 -1.03
N TYR A 485 1.50 19.44 -2.02
CA TYR A 485 1.53 20.07 -3.34
C TYR A 485 0.54 21.24 -3.35
N GLU A 486 1.06 22.42 -3.64
CA GLU A 486 0.28 23.66 -3.68
C GLU A 486 0.30 24.27 -5.07
N TYR A 487 -0.87 24.75 -5.50
CA TYR A 487 -1.08 25.32 -6.84
C TYR A 487 -2.08 26.48 -6.78
N ASP A 488 -2.13 27.28 -7.85
CA ASP A 488 -3.00 28.45 -7.92
C ASP A 488 -4.45 28.05 -8.22
N THR A 489 -5.29 28.10 -7.19
CA THR A 489 -6.71 27.74 -7.32
C THR A 489 -7.59 28.88 -7.82
N SER A 490 -7.05 30.08 -8.04
CA SER A 490 -7.76 31.18 -8.68
C SER A 490 -7.88 30.97 -10.20
N ILE A 491 -6.98 30.17 -10.79
CA ILE A 491 -7.08 29.72 -12.18
C ILE A 491 -8.24 28.73 -12.29
N LEU A 492 -9.15 28.94 -13.25
CA LEU A 492 -10.36 28.14 -13.40
C LEU A 492 -10.09 26.71 -13.90
N THR A 493 -9.11 26.52 -14.78
CA THR A 493 -8.74 25.18 -15.29
C THR A 493 -7.72 24.49 -14.39
N ASN A 494 -7.62 23.16 -14.53
CA ASN A 494 -6.71 22.33 -13.73
C ASN A 494 -5.42 21.94 -14.46
N ASP A 495 -5.24 22.31 -15.73
CA ASP A 495 -4.12 21.84 -16.55
C ASP A 495 -2.76 22.22 -15.95
N HIS A 496 -2.65 23.43 -15.42
CA HIS A 496 -1.44 23.89 -14.74
C HIS A 496 -1.15 23.07 -13.47
N ALA A 497 -2.19 22.73 -12.70
CA ALA A 497 -2.08 21.96 -11.48
C ALA A 497 -1.65 20.52 -11.77
N ILE A 498 -2.19 19.91 -12.84
CA ILE A 498 -1.82 18.57 -13.30
C ILE A 498 -0.37 18.56 -13.78
N ALA A 499 0.03 19.54 -14.60
CA ALA A 499 1.39 19.63 -15.14
C ALA A 499 2.44 19.84 -14.05
N GLY A 500 2.17 20.69 -13.05
CA GLY A 500 3.08 20.90 -11.93
C GLY A 500 3.21 19.67 -11.02
N LEU A 501 2.16 18.83 -10.93
CA LEU A 501 2.16 17.66 -10.07
C LEU A 501 3.14 16.58 -10.57
N ASP A 502 3.32 16.42 -11.88
CA ASP A 502 4.35 15.52 -12.45
C ASP A 502 5.74 15.87 -11.92
N ALA A 503 6.13 17.14 -12.04
CA ALA A 503 7.42 17.63 -11.59
C ALA A 503 7.58 17.50 -10.07
N PHE A 504 6.52 17.79 -9.31
CA PHE A 504 6.53 17.68 -7.86
C PHE A 504 6.70 16.23 -7.40
N ILE A 505 5.95 15.28 -7.97
CA ILE A 505 6.10 13.85 -7.64
C ILE A 505 7.51 13.34 -7.99
N ALA A 506 8.08 13.80 -9.11
CA ALA A 506 9.45 13.46 -9.47
C ALA A 506 10.48 13.97 -8.43
N ASP A 507 10.35 15.23 -7.97
CA ASP A 507 11.20 15.79 -6.91
C ASP A 507 11.05 15.02 -5.58
N VAL A 508 9.81 14.75 -5.18
CA VAL A 508 9.50 14.00 -3.95
C VAL A 508 10.13 12.60 -3.98
N ARG A 509 9.94 11.87 -5.08
CA ARG A 509 10.53 10.54 -5.28
C ARG A 509 12.05 10.57 -5.24
N SER A 510 12.66 11.58 -5.89
CA SER A 510 14.10 11.80 -5.89
C SER A 510 14.63 12.04 -4.47
N ARG A 511 14.04 12.99 -3.73
CA ARG A 511 14.44 13.34 -2.36
C ARG A 511 14.23 12.21 -1.35
N ALA A 512 13.19 11.41 -1.54
CA ALA A 512 12.87 10.30 -0.65
C ALA A 512 13.55 8.98 -1.04
N GLY A 513 14.13 8.89 -2.25
CA GLY A 513 14.64 7.64 -2.80
C GLY A 513 13.54 6.60 -3.03
N ALA A 514 12.33 7.04 -3.38
CA ALA A 514 11.13 6.20 -3.47
C ALA A 514 10.70 5.94 -4.92
N SER A 515 10.29 4.71 -5.21
CA SER A 515 9.75 4.33 -6.53
C SER A 515 8.32 4.78 -6.76
N THR A 516 7.53 5.00 -5.71
CA THR A 516 6.13 5.45 -5.77
C THR A 516 5.83 6.44 -4.64
N VAL A 517 4.68 7.12 -4.71
CA VAL A 517 4.14 7.98 -3.65
C VAL A 517 2.73 7.54 -3.25
N ASP A 518 2.30 7.92 -2.04
CA ASP A 518 0.89 7.93 -1.66
C ASP A 518 0.34 9.34 -1.78
N ILE A 519 -0.93 9.46 -2.18
CA ILE A 519 -1.55 10.77 -2.37
C ILE A 519 -2.85 10.85 -1.60
N ILE A 520 -3.03 11.95 -0.87
CA ILE A 520 -4.28 12.35 -0.25
C ILE A 520 -4.73 13.63 -0.94
N ALA A 521 -5.94 13.66 -1.51
CA ALA A 521 -6.45 14.85 -2.18
C ALA A 521 -7.82 15.24 -1.64
N HIS A 522 -8.03 16.54 -1.43
CA HIS A 522 -9.26 17.09 -0.88
C HIS A 522 -10.00 17.95 -1.91
N SER A 523 -11.34 17.84 -1.95
CA SER A 523 -12.21 18.75 -2.72
C SER A 523 -11.77 18.88 -4.19
N ARG A 524 -11.52 20.09 -4.72
CA ARG A 524 -10.99 20.31 -6.08
C ARG A 524 -9.69 19.54 -6.36
N GLY A 525 -8.85 19.28 -5.36
CA GLY A 525 -7.66 18.43 -5.51
C GLY A 525 -7.99 17.02 -5.97
N THR A 526 -9.16 16.48 -5.61
CA THR A 526 -9.63 15.18 -6.16
C THR A 526 -9.90 15.26 -7.66
N THR A 527 -10.39 16.40 -8.15
CA THR A 527 -10.58 16.61 -9.60
C THR A 527 -9.25 16.64 -10.33
N VAL A 528 -8.23 17.28 -9.74
CA VAL A 528 -6.84 17.24 -10.25
C VAL A 528 -6.33 15.80 -10.28
N MET A 529 -6.51 15.05 -9.19
CA MET A 529 -6.01 13.67 -9.09
C MET A 529 -6.71 12.68 -10.02
N HIS A 530 -8.03 12.79 -10.22
CA HIS A 530 -8.73 11.92 -11.16
C HIS A 530 -8.24 12.13 -12.60
N ALA A 531 -7.93 13.37 -12.97
CA ALA A 531 -7.34 13.67 -14.28
C ALA A 531 -5.88 13.20 -14.38
N PHE A 532 -5.08 13.42 -13.33
CA PHE A 532 -3.69 12.96 -13.26
C PHE A 532 -3.58 11.44 -13.41
N LEU A 533 -4.39 10.69 -12.67
CA LEU A 533 -4.41 9.22 -12.70
C LEU A 533 -5.01 8.63 -13.98
N GLY A 534 -5.50 9.46 -14.91
CA GLY A 534 -6.14 9.02 -16.14
C GLY A 534 -5.21 8.33 -17.15
N THR A 535 -3.90 8.36 -16.93
CA THR A 535 -2.88 7.72 -17.80
C THR A 535 -2.14 6.61 -17.04
N PRO A 536 -1.89 5.43 -17.64
CA PRO A 536 -1.18 4.33 -16.98
C PRO A 536 0.19 4.73 -16.40
N GLU A 537 0.93 5.60 -17.08
CA GLU A 537 2.26 6.05 -16.66
C GLU A 537 2.20 6.82 -15.34
N ARG A 538 1.23 7.73 -15.20
CA ARG A 538 0.99 8.50 -13.96
C ARG A 538 0.37 7.65 -12.87
N ALA A 539 -0.53 6.73 -13.22
CA ALA A 539 -1.11 5.79 -12.27
C ALA A 539 -0.03 4.91 -11.62
N ALA A 540 0.96 4.45 -12.40
CA ALA A 540 2.09 3.66 -11.90
C ALA A 540 2.99 4.41 -10.90
N LEU A 541 2.92 5.75 -10.82
CA LEU A 541 3.66 6.55 -9.84
C LEU A 541 3.02 6.54 -8.45
N VAL A 542 1.73 6.16 -8.35
CA VAL A 542 0.94 6.28 -7.14
C VAL A 542 0.58 4.90 -6.60
N ARG A 543 1.04 4.60 -5.39
CA ARG A 543 0.83 3.31 -4.74
C ARG A 543 -0.58 3.19 -4.15
N ARG A 544 -1.04 4.23 -3.45
CA ARG A 544 -2.37 4.33 -2.84
C ARG A 544 -2.88 5.76 -2.93
N TYR A 545 -4.19 5.89 -3.18
CA TYR A 545 -4.87 7.17 -3.32
C TYR A 545 -5.99 7.32 -2.28
N VAL A 546 -6.05 8.48 -1.61
CA VAL A 546 -7.16 8.86 -0.73
C VAL A 546 -7.89 10.06 -1.33
N ASN A 547 -9.17 9.85 -1.64
CA ASN A 547 -10.11 10.86 -2.12
C ASN A 547 -10.92 11.40 -0.95
N VAL A 548 -10.71 12.66 -0.57
CA VAL A 548 -11.39 13.28 0.58
C VAL A 548 -12.45 14.28 0.10
N ASP A 549 -13.70 13.94 0.37
CA ASP A 549 -14.91 14.73 0.18
C ASP A 549 -14.96 15.52 -1.14
N GLY A 550 -14.85 14.79 -2.25
CA GLY A 550 -14.67 15.39 -3.57
C GLY A 550 -15.31 14.58 -4.70
N ARG A 551 -14.54 14.23 -5.71
CA ARG A 551 -15.06 13.69 -6.96
C ARG A 551 -15.45 12.21 -6.83
N SER A 552 -16.71 11.90 -7.20
CA SER A 552 -17.20 10.52 -7.40
C SER A 552 -16.77 9.95 -8.75
N SER A 553 -16.72 8.62 -8.87
CA SER A 553 -16.43 7.93 -10.14
C SER A 553 -16.96 6.49 -10.18
N ALA A 554 -17.14 5.94 -11.39
CA ALA A 554 -17.67 4.58 -11.55
C ALA A 554 -16.66 3.48 -11.18
N ALA A 555 -15.36 3.79 -11.17
CA ALA A 555 -14.27 2.87 -10.88
C ALA A 555 -13.11 3.63 -10.22
N GLN A 556 -12.20 2.91 -9.58
CA GLN A 556 -10.99 3.49 -8.98
C GLN A 556 -10.18 4.29 -10.02
N PRO A 557 -9.84 5.57 -9.77
CA PRO A 557 -9.10 6.39 -10.72
C PRO A 557 -7.77 5.75 -11.16
N GLY A 558 -7.61 5.51 -12.46
CA GLY A 558 -6.42 4.87 -13.02
C GLY A 558 -6.18 3.42 -12.58
N GLY A 559 -7.17 2.77 -11.93
CA GLY A 559 -6.98 1.46 -11.29
C GLY A 559 -6.16 1.49 -10.00
N VAL A 560 -5.81 2.67 -9.48
CA VAL A 560 -5.02 2.81 -8.26
C VAL A 560 -5.88 2.46 -7.04
N PRO A 561 -5.40 1.61 -6.10
CA PRO A 561 -6.09 1.32 -4.86
C PRO A 561 -6.55 2.61 -4.16
N THR A 562 -7.86 2.76 -3.96
CA THR A 562 -8.47 4.00 -3.49
C THR A 562 -9.28 3.82 -2.19
N LEU A 563 -9.07 4.75 -1.25
CA LEU A 563 -9.98 5.05 -0.15
C LEU A 563 -10.73 6.35 -0.48
N ALA A 564 -12.04 6.36 -0.31
CA ALA A 564 -12.87 7.54 -0.46
C ALA A 564 -13.57 7.87 0.86
N LEU A 565 -13.32 9.08 1.38
CA LEU A 565 -13.99 9.63 2.56
C LEU A 565 -15.04 10.64 2.10
N TRP A 566 -16.28 10.48 2.56
CA TRP A 566 -17.42 11.28 2.13
C TRP A 566 -17.96 12.10 3.30
N GLY A 567 -17.84 13.41 3.21
CA GLY A 567 -18.17 14.37 4.26
C GLY A 567 -19.40 15.19 3.93
N GLY A 568 -19.45 16.40 4.50
CA GLY A 568 -20.59 17.31 4.32
C GLY A 568 -20.81 17.81 2.88
N LEU A 569 -19.80 17.81 2.00
CA LEU A 569 -19.99 18.26 0.60
C LEU A 569 -20.62 17.17 -0.26
N GLN A 570 -20.19 15.92 -0.11
CA GLN A 570 -20.61 14.78 -0.94
C GLN A 570 -21.02 13.60 -0.06
N PRO A 571 -22.05 13.74 0.81
CA PRO A 571 -22.41 12.70 1.78
C PRO A 571 -22.81 11.37 1.14
N GLU A 572 -23.32 11.42 -0.09
CA GLU A 572 -23.70 10.26 -0.90
C GLU A 572 -22.71 9.95 -2.04
N GLY A 573 -21.49 10.51 -1.97
CA GLY A 573 -20.46 10.23 -2.96
C GLY A 573 -20.08 8.75 -3.01
N ASN A 574 -19.52 8.34 -4.15
CA ASN A 574 -19.11 6.96 -4.37
C ASN A 574 -17.99 6.84 -5.42
N ILE A 575 -17.01 5.97 -5.14
CA ILE A 575 -16.04 5.48 -6.11
C ILE A 575 -16.18 3.95 -6.23
N GLY A 576 -16.55 3.45 -7.40
CA GLY A 576 -16.71 2.00 -7.61
C GLY A 576 -15.41 1.23 -7.41
N GLY A 577 -15.46 0.11 -6.69
CA GLY A 577 -14.28 -0.71 -6.36
C GLY A 577 -13.37 -0.14 -5.25
N ALA A 578 -13.58 1.10 -4.81
CA ALA A 578 -12.84 1.70 -3.69
C ALA A 578 -13.44 1.31 -2.33
N VAL A 579 -12.66 1.50 -1.26
CA VAL A 579 -13.20 1.55 0.11
C VAL A 579 -13.91 2.89 0.28
N ASN A 580 -15.22 2.88 0.55
CA ASN A 580 -16.01 4.10 0.72
C ASN A 580 -16.44 4.24 2.19
N VAL A 581 -16.06 5.33 2.84
CA VAL A 581 -16.41 5.64 4.24
C VAL A 581 -17.25 6.92 4.26
N ARG A 582 -18.41 6.87 4.93
CA ARG A 582 -19.33 8.01 5.05
C ARG A 582 -19.22 8.63 6.43
N LEU A 583 -18.91 9.92 6.47
CA LEU A 583 -18.73 10.75 7.65
C LEU A 583 -19.59 12.03 7.54
N PRO A 584 -20.92 11.92 7.29
CA PRO A 584 -21.77 13.08 6.96
C PRO A 584 -21.99 14.03 8.14
N HIS A 585 -21.59 13.64 9.36
CA HIS A 585 -21.57 14.51 10.53
C HIS A 585 -20.43 15.52 10.48
N LEU A 586 -19.37 15.29 9.70
CA LEU A 586 -18.26 16.21 9.53
C LEU A 586 -18.57 17.29 8.48
N GLY A 587 -18.00 18.48 8.66
CA GLY A 587 -17.90 19.51 7.63
C GLY A 587 -17.03 19.11 6.43
N HIS A 588 -17.02 19.94 5.40
CA HIS A 588 -16.31 19.63 4.15
C HIS A 588 -14.79 19.59 4.34
N THR A 589 -14.23 20.62 4.98
CA THR A 589 -12.82 20.76 5.33
C THR A 589 -12.50 19.97 6.59
N GLU A 590 -13.43 19.91 7.55
CA GLU A 590 -13.32 19.04 8.73
C GLU A 590 -13.06 17.57 8.33
N THR A 591 -13.64 17.07 7.24
CA THR A 591 -13.35 15.71 6.73
C THR A 591 -11.87 15.54 6.31
N ALA A 592 -11.18 16.61 5.91
CA ALA A 592 -9.76 16.57 5.61
C ALA A 592 -8.86 16.68 6.84
N THR A 593 -9.36 17.18 7.97
CA THR A 593 -8.57 17.49 9.17
C THR A 593 -8.94 16.67 10.40
N ALA A 594 -10.07 15.94 10.39
CA ALA A 594 -10.57 15.19 11.54
C ALA A 594 -9.70 13.97 11.90
N ALA A 595 -9.59 13.71 13.22
CA ALA A 595 -8.95 12.52 13.78
C ALA A 595 -9.59 11.21 13.27
N GLU A 596 -10.92 11.17 13.21
CA GLU A 596 -11.67 10.03 12.67
C GLU A 596 -11.28 9.73 11.21
N SER A 597 -11.16 10.77 10.38
CA SER A 597 -10.71 10.63 8.99
C SER A 597 -9.26 10.12 8.93
N PHE A 598 -8.38 10.62 9.80
CA PHE A 598 -6.99 10.17 9.89
C PHE A 598 -6.86 8.67 10.19
N VAL A 599 -7.70 8.12 11.07
CA VAL A 599 -7.69 6.67 11.38
C VAL A 599 -7.89 5.85 10.10
N HIS A 600 -8.86 6.22 9.27
CA HIS A 600 -9.11 5.55 7.99
C HIS A 600 -7.94 5.75 7.01
N MET A 601 -7.42 6.97 6.89
CA MET A 601 -6.28 7.27 6.03
C MET A 601 -5.04 6.45 6.43
N HIS A 602 -4.71 6.42 7.71
CA HIS A 602 -3.55 5.70 8.22
C HIS A 602 -3.72 4.19 8.06
N GLN A 603 -4.90 3.63 8.39
CA GLN A 603 -5.18 2.21 8.17
C GLN A 603 -5.03 1.84 6.70
N PHE A 604 -5.57 2.65 5.80
CA PHE A 604 -5.50 2.40 4.38
C PHE A 604 -4.09 2.54 3.82
N LEU A 605 -3.35 3.60 4.18
CA LEU A 605 -2.00 3.83 3.66
C LEU A 605 -0.96 2.90 4.29
N ARG A 606 -1.11 2.55 5.57
CA ARG A 606 -0.12 1.79 6.33
C ARG A 606 -0.44 0.31 6.53
N GLY A 607 -1.67 -0.11 6.22
CA GLY A 607 -2.12 -1.49 6.46
C GLY A 607 -2.40 -1.81 7.93
N ARG A 608 -2.33 -0.82 8.82
CA ARG A 608 -2.58 -0.93 10.27
C ARG A 608 -3.20 0.35 10.82
N PRO A 609 -4.07 0.29 11.84
CA PRO A 609 -4.57 1.50 12.51
C PRO A 609 -3.39 2.32 13.09
N PRO A 610 -3.55 3.65 13.24
CA PRO A 610 -2.54 4.47 13.87
C PRO A 610 -2.37 4.07 15.34
N ILE A 611 -1.18 4.29 15.90
CA ILE A 611 -0.89 4.22 17.33
C ILE A 611 -1.69 5.27 18.12
N THR A 612 -1.95 6.43 17.53
CA THR A 612 -2.76 7.47 18.12
C THR A 612 -3.38 8.31 17.02
N ASP A 613 -4.62 8.73 17.18
CA ASP A 613 -5.30 9.69 16.33
C ASP A 613 -5.19 11.12 16.86
N GLU A 614 -4.47 11.32 17.97
CA GLU A 614 -4.24 12.63 18.58
C GLU A 614 -2.94 13.28 18.08
N VAL A 615 -2.90 14.61 18.15
CA VAL A 615 -1.67 15.38 18.00
C VAL A 615 -0.88 15.30 19.30
N THR A 616 -0.10 14.23 19.49
CA THR A 616 0.65 14.05 20.75
C THR A 616 1.74 15.12 20.90
N PRO A 617 1.83 15.81 22.04
CA PRO A 617 2.87 16.81 22.27
C PRO A 617 4.30 16.25 22.24
N GLU A 618 5.25 17.04 21.74
CA GLU A 618 6.70 16.78 21.87
C GLU A 618 7.23 17.46 23.14
N PRO A 619 8.40 17.05 23.68
CA PRO A 619 9.05 17.81 24.73
C PRO A 619 9.19 19.28 24.31
N PRO A 620 8.72 20.24 25.12
CA PRO A 620 8.50 21.62 24.66
C PRO A 620 9.77 22.29 24.13
N GLY A 621 10.96 21.88 24.59
CA GLY A 621 12.24 22.40 24.10
C GLY A 621 12.73 21.83 22.76
N LEU A 622 11.97 20.93 22.11
CA LEU A 622 12.32 20.28 20.84
C LEU A 622 11.45 20.74 19.66
N VAL A 623 10.38 21.49 19.94
CA VAL A 623 9.40 21.92 18.93
C VAL A 623 10.06 22.84 17.90
N ARG A 624 9.77 22.57 16.62
CA ARG A 624 10.20 23.40 15.50
C ARG A 624 9.04 23.78 14.61
N ILE A 625 9.03 25.03 14.14
CA ILE A 625 8.03 25.52 13.18
C ILE A 625 8.67 25.84 11.83
N ALA A 626 8.01 25.47 10.75
CA ALA A 626 8.37 25.81 9.38
C ALA A 626 7.10 26.02 8.56
N GLY A 627 7.22 26.75 7.46
CA GLY A 627 6.06 27.08 6.65
C GLY A 627 6.40 27.93 5.44
N ARG A 628 5.37 28.57 4.87
CA ARG A 628 5.49 29.50 3.76
C ARG A 628 4.66 30.76 3.99
N ALA A 629 5.21 31.91 3.64
CA ALA A 629 4.44 33.14 3.42
C ALA A 629 3.94 33.17 1.98
N VAL A 630 2.61 33.30 1.80
CA VAL A 630 1.98 33.09 0.49
C VAL A 630 0.82 34.06 0.23
N TYR A 631 0.55 34.34 -1.04
CA TYR A 631 -0.66 35.05 -1.45
C TYR A 631 -1.88 34.13 -1.42
N PHE A 632 -2.98 34.59 -0.83
CA PHE A 632 -4.26 33.88 -0.85
C PHE A 632 -5.14 34.34 -2.04
N PRO A 633 -5.76 33.42 -2.81
CA PRO A 633 -5.68 31.94 -2.73
C PRO A 633 -4.62 31.31 -3.67
N GLN A 634 -3.71 32.11 -4.24
CA GLN A 634 -2.80 31.67 -5.31
C GLN A 634 -1.67 30.74 -4.81
N ASN A 635 -1.37 30.73 -3.52
CA ASN A 635 -0.25 30.00 -2.91
C ASN A 635 1.13 30.32 -3.49
N THR A 636 1.24 31.44 -4.19
CA THR A 636 2.52 31.97 -4.69
C THR A 636 3.33 32.52 -3.53
N GLY A 637 4.61 32.20 -3.50
CA GLY A 637 5.53 32.56 -2.43
C GLY A 637 5.80 34.05 -2.29
N ILE A 638 6.05 34.49 -1.06
CA ILE A 638 6.32 35.89 -0.73
C ILE A 638 7.65 36.02 0.02
N ALA A 639 8.59 36.75 -0.58
CA ALA A 639 9.78 37.22 0.11
C ALA A 639 9.42 38.37 1.07
N GLY A 640 9.90 38.29 2.31
CA GLY A 640 9.73 39.32 3.34
C GLY A 640 10.58 39.04 4.57
N ARG A 641 10.74 40.04 5.43
CA ARG A 641 11.43 39.85 6.71
C ARG A 641 10.43 39.29 7.71
N LEU A 642 10.70 38.11 8.23
CA LEU A 642 9.88 37.41 9.23
C LEU A 642 10.53 37.54 10.60
N GLN A 643 9.79 38.08 11.55
CA GLN A 643 10.15 38.09 12.96
C GLN A 643 9.21 37.19 13.76
N VAL A 644 9.73 36.36 14.65
CA VAL A 644 8.93 35.52 15.55
C VAL A 644 9.19 35.96 16.97
N TRP A 645 8.16 36.43 17.67
CA TRP A 645 8.23 36.98 19.02
C TRP A 645 7.55 36.04 20.01
N GLU A 646 8.20 35.75 21.14
CA GLU A 646 7.46 35.19 22.28
C GLU A 646 6.50 36.26 22.81
N VAL A 647 5.24 35.87 23.04
CA VAL A 647 4.21 36.76 23.58
C VAL A 647 3.58 36.18 24.83
N GLU A 648 3.16 37.07 25.73
CA GLU A 648 2.35 36.73 26.90
C GLU A 648 1.18 37.70 26.96
N ASN A 649 -0.04 37.17 26.96
CA ASN A 649 -1.27 37.96 26.85
C ASN A 649 -1.24 38.95 25.67
N GLY A 650 -0.74 38.52 24.50
CA GLY A 650 -0.66 39.36 23.30
C GLY A 650 0.48 40.39 23.29
N VAL A 651 1.26 40.49 24.38
CA VAL A 651 2.36 41.45 24.51
C VAL A 651 3.71 40.76 24.31
N ARG A 652 4.57 41.33 23.46
CA ARG A 652 5.91 40.83 23.15
C ARG A 652 6.81 40.79 24.39
N ARG A 653 7.61 39.72 24.50
CA ARG A 653 8.63 39.54 25.53
C ARG A 653 10.03 39.67 24.93
N GLY A 654 10.77 40.70 25.36
CA GLY A 654 12.18 40.89 24.98
C GLY A 654 12.39 41.17 23.49
N ALA A 655 13.49 40.66 22.95
CA ALA A 655 13.83 40.69 21.52
C ALA A 655 13.13 39.55 20.76
N PRO A 656 12.98 39.62 19.42
CA PRO A 656 12.39 38.51 18.68
C PRO A 656 13.22 37.24 18.86
N ALA A 657 12.54 36.10 19.05
CA ALA A 657 13.16 34.79 19.15
C ALA A 657 13.82 34.38 17.83
N HIS A 658 13.25 34.81 16.70
CA HIS A 658 13.83 34.66 15.36
C HIS A 658 13.60 35.92 14.53
N ASP A 659 14.58 36.27 13.70
CA ASP A 659 14.51 37.39 12.74
C ASP A 659 15.27 36.97 11.47
N LEU A 660 14.54 36.73 10.39
CA LEU A 660 15.08 36.16 9.16
C LEU A 660 14.37 36.70 7.91
N GLN A 661 15.00 36.49 6.76
CA GLN A 661 14.36 36.70 5.48
C GLN A 661 13.70 35.39 5.01
N THR A 662 12.43 35.42 4.59
CA THR A 662 11.82 34.28 3.91
C THR A 662 12.48 34.07 2.53
N ALA A 663 12.51 32.83 2.08
CA ALA A 663 13.02 32.50 0.75
C ALA A 663 12.11 33.08 -0.36
N PRO A 664 12.58 33.13 -1.63
CA PRO A 664 11.77 33.64 -2.74
C PRO A 664 10.43 32.91 -2.93
N ASP A 665 10.36 31.62 -2.59
CA ASP A 665 9.13 30.82 -2.61
C ASP A 665 8.27 30.97 -1.34
N GLY A 666 8.65 31.92 -0.47
CA GLY A 666 8.02 32.23 0.80
C GLY A 666 8.42 31.30 1.94
N SER A 667 9.23 30.27 1.71
CA SER A 667 9.57 29.29 2.73
C SER A 667 10.40 29.88 3.89
N PHE A 668 10.17 29.36 5.08
CA PHE A 668 10.91 29.71 6.28
C PHE A 668 11.06 28.51 7.22
N GLY A 669 12.03 28.62 8.13
CA GLY A 669 12.32 27.58 9.12
C GLY A 669 13.12 26.40 8.56
N PRO A 670 13.30 25.34 9.38
CA PRO A 670 12.70 25.15 10.70
C PRO A 670 13.28 26.09 11.78
N LEU A 671 12.40 26.73 12.54
CA LEU A 671 12.71 27.64 13.65
C LEU A 671 12.39 26.96 14.98
N LYS A 672 13.32 26.99 15.94
CA LYS A 672 13.12 26.38 17.25
C LYS A 672 12.20 27.24 18.12
N VAL A 673 11.14 26.67 18.67
CA VAL A 673 10.22 27.34 19.60
C VAL A 673 10.02 26.50 20.85
N ASN A 674 9.38 27.06 21.88
CA ASN A 674 8.99 26.34 23.08
C ASN A 674 7.50 25.98 23.00
N GLY A 675 7.18 24.68 23.07
CA GLY A 675 5.80 24.21 22.90
C GLY A 675 4.78 24.68 23.95
N HIS A 676 5.22 25.26 25.07
CA HIS A 676 4.34 25.82 26.11
C HIS A 676 4.18 27.34 26.02
N LYS A 677 4.77 27.99 25.02
CA LYS A 677 4.77 29.44 24.86
C LYS A 677 3.91 29.85 23.68
N HIS A 678 3.37 31.07 23.75
CA HIS A 678 2.67 31.68 22.63
C HIS A 678 3.65 32.52 21.79
N TYR A 679 3.34 32.61 20.50
CA TYR A 679 4.17 33.34 19.55
C TYR A 679 3.34 34.25 18.65
N GLU A 680 3.92 35.38 18.31
CA GLU A 680 3.50 36.27 17.23
C GLU A 680 4.51 36.16 16.10
N ALA A 681 4.07 35.75 14.91
CA ALA A 681 4.87 35.86 13.69
C ALA A 681 4.51 37.17 12.97
N VAL A 682 5.52 37.95 12.61
CA VAL A 682 5.38 39.29 12.01
C VAL A 682 6.07 39.28 10.66
N LEU A 683 5.30 39.49 9.59
CA LEU A 683 5.83 39.60 8.24
C LEU A 683 5.90 41.07 7.82
N LEU A 684 7.12 41.55 7.62
CA LEU A 684 7.46 42.92 7.24
C LEU A 684 7.87 42.96 5.76
N ARG A 685 7.27 43.89 5.01
CA ARG A 685 7.62 44.17 3.62
C ARG A 685 7.57 45.67 3.40
N GLU A 686 8.57 46.20 2.71
CA GLU A 686 8.70 47.63 2.47
C GLU A 686 7.48 48.18 1.73
N GLY A 687 6.90 49.27 2.24
CA GLY A 687 5.73 49.94 1.63
C GLY A 687 4.42 49.13 1.68
N GLN A 688 4.31 48.12 2.54
CA GLN A 688 3.10 47.31 2.72
C GLN A 688 2.67 47.32 4.19
N GLN A 689 1.40 46.98 4.46
CA GLN A 689 0.91 46.77 5.84
C GLN A 689 1.73 45.66 6.53
N THR A 690 1.91 45.80 7.84
CA THR A 690 2.55 44.76 8.66
C THR A 690 1.54 43.66 8.98
N TYR A 691 1.89 42.41 8.69
CA TYR A 691 1.04 41.26 8.99
C TYR A 691 1.46 40.61 10.30
N HIS A 692 0.50 40.42 11.21
CA HIS A 692 0.68 39.81 12.52
C HIS A 692 -0.12 38.51 12.60
N TYR A 693 0.55 37.39 12.89
CA TYR A 693 -0.07 36.07 13.01
C TYR A 693 0.10 35.54 14.43
N TYR A 694 -1.01 35.17 15.06
CA TYR A 694 -1.06 34.60 16.39
C TYR A 694 -1.60 33.17 16.33
N PHE A 695 -1.06 32.32 17.20
CA PHE A 695 -1.35 30.90 17.23
C PHE A 695 -1.65 30.45 18.67
N GLU A 696 -2.38 29.34 18.79
CA GLU A 696 -2.29 28.50 19.97
C GLU A 696 -0.86 27.95 20.14
N PRO A 697 -0.47 27.49 21.34
CA PRO A 697 0.86 26.92 21.56
C PRO A 697 1.12 25.73 20.64
N PHE A 698 2.34 25.63 20.12
CA PHE A 698 2.72 24.52 19.26
C PHE A 698 3.00 23.28 20.09
N GLU A 699 2.03 22.39 20.22
CA GLU A 699 2.15 21.14 21.00
C GLU A 699 3.30 20.25 20.51
N ARG A 700 3.58 20.30 19.21
CA ARG A 700 4.68 19.59 18.56
C ARG A 700 5.14 20.32 17.31
N SER A 701 6.20 19.82 16.69
CA SER A 701 6.74 20.41 15.47
C SER A 701 5.69 20.53 14.34
N ASP A 702 5.66 21.68 13.67
CA ASP A 702 4.75 21.98 12.56
C ASP A 702 5.56 22.45 11.35
N ARG A 703 5.37 21.84 10.18
CA ARG A 703 6.14 22.16 8.96
C ARG A 703 5.29 22.75 7.85
N PHE A 704 4.01 22.94 8.11
CA PHE A 704 3.02 23.32 7.11
C PHE A 704 2.31 24.63 7.47
N LEU A 705 2.94 25.49 8.27
CA LEU A 705 2.41 26.84 8.56
C LEU A 705 2.23 27.65 7.28
N ARG A 706 1.13 28.40 7.20
CA ARG A 706 0.84 29.28 6.07
C ARG A 706 0.52 30.69 6.55
N LEU A 707 1.49 31.58 6.33
CA LEU A 707 1.33 33.02 6.60
C LEU A 707 0.69 33.64 5.36
N GLN A 708 -0.64 33.67 5.36
CA GLN A 708 -1.42 34.12 4.21
C GLN A 708 -1.47 35.65 4.14
N VAL A 709 -1.31 36.18 2.94
CA VAL A 709 -1.28 37.61 2.65
C VAL A 709 -2.26 37.90 1.52
N SER A 710 -2.97 39.02 1.60
CA SER A 710 -3.80 39.46 0.49
C SER A 710 -2.95 40.19 -0.55
N ALA A 711 -3.06 39.80 -1.82
CA ALA A 711 -2.48 40.57 -2.92
C ALA A 711 -3.30 41.84 -3.16
N PRO A 712 -2.73 42.89 -3.78
CA PRO A 712 -3.52 44.00 -4.32
C PRO A 712 -4.63 43.47 -5.24
N GLY A 713 -5.85 44.00 -5.11
CA GLY A 713 -7.06 43.50 -5.75
C GLY A 713 -7.65 42.24 -5.08
N GLY A 714 -7.09 41.81 -3.95
CA GLY A 714 -7.52 40.64 -3.20
C GLY A 714 -8.54 40.95 -2.12
N ILE A 715 -8.86 39.94 -1.30
CA ILE A 715 -9.89 40.05 -0.26
C ILE A 715 -9.63 41.16 0.77
N GLY A 716 -8.36 41.49 1.03
CA GLY A 716 -7.97 42.53 1.98
C GLY A 716 -8.23 43.96 1.50
N ASP A 717 -8.65 44.15 0.24
CA ASP A 717 -9.10 45.46 -0.26
C ASP A 717 -10.57 45.73 0.08
N TYR A 718 -11.31 44.71 0.54
CA TYR A 718 -12.69 44.83 1.05
C TYR A 718 -12.76 44.93 2.58
N VAL A 719 -11.61 45.11 3.24
CA VAL A 719 -11.51 45.34 4.67
C VAL A 719 -11.14 46.81 4.85
N ASP A 720 -12.01 47.57 5.50
CA ASP A 720 -11.76 48.99 5.76
C ASP A 720 -10.61 49.19 6.74
N LYS A 721 -9.83 50.25 6.52
CA LYS A 721 -8.52 50.48 7.14
C LYS A 721 -8.46 51.87 7.76
N CYS A 722 -8.47 51.93 9.08
CA CYS A 722 -8.49 53.18 9.83
C CYS A 722 -7.62 53.12 11.09
N PRO A 723 -7.03 54.25 11.51
CA PRO A 723 -6.17 54.30 12.69
C PRO A 723 -6.90 54.01 14.00
N THR A 724 -8.23 54.00 13.99
CA THR A 724 -9.09 53.89 15.18
C THR A 724 -9.45 52.46 15.57
N HIS A 725 -9.29 51.48 14.67
CA HIS A 725 -9.71 50.10 14.93
C HIS A 725 -8.65 49.07 14.51
N THR A 726 -8.76 47.85 15.04
CA THR A 726 -7.98 46.67 14.64
C THR A 726 -8.84 45.77 13.77
N SER A 727 -8.35 45.40 12.59
CA SER A 727 -8.98 44.36 11.77
C SER A 727 -8.40 42.99 12.13
N VAL A 728 -9.26 42.04 12.50
CA VAL A 728 -8.86 40.68 12.88
C VAL A 728 -9.49 39.66 11.93
N THR A 729 -8.66 38.78 11.39
CA THR A 729 -9.11 37.57 10.67
C THR A 729 -8.88 36.35 11.54
N VAL A 730 -9.91 35.54 11.76
CA VAL A 730 -9.79 34.28 12.51
C VAL A 730 -9.94 33.12 11.56
N LEU A 731 -8.94 32.23 11.53
CA LEU A 731 -8.85 31.07 10.65
C LEU A 731 -8.91 29.78 11.46
N ARG A 732 -9.64 28.77 10.97
CA ARG A 732 -9.61 27.41 11.51
C ARG A 732 -9.75 26.38 10.39
N GLY A 733 -8.97 25.30 10.44
CA GLY A 733 -9.04 24.15 9.51
C GLY A 733 -10.28 23.26 9.69
N ARG A 734 -11.33 23.82 10.30
CA ARG A 734 -12.60 23.18 10.67
C ARG A 734 -13.67 24.26 10.60
N GLU A 735 -14.74 24.01 9.86
CA GLU A 735 -15.80 25.01 9.63
C GLU A 735 -16.31 25.62 10.93
N TRP A 736 -16.70 26.89 10.92
CA TRP A 736 -17.50 27.55 11.94
C TRP A 736 -18.98 27.31 11.65
N TRP A 737 -19.74 26.82 12.63
CA TRP A 737 -21.19 26.65 12.53
C TRP A 737 -21.90 27.48 13.59
N SER A 738 -22.86 28.30 13.17
CA SER A 738 -23.62 29.20 14.06
C SER A 738 -25.13 28.88 14.14
N ASP A 739 -25.62 27.91 13.36
CA ASP A 739 -27.05 27.62 13.17
C ASP A 739 -27.49 26.24 13.69
N GLN A 740 -26.65 25.58 14.48
CA GLN A 740 -26.91 24.27 15.10
C GLN A 740 -27.18 24.39 16.61
N ALA A 741 -27.75 23.35 17.22
CA ALA A 741 -27.97 23.32 18.67
C ALA A 741 -26.65 23.33 19.47
N ASP A 742 -25.61 22.66 18.94
CA ASP A 742 -24.23 22.69 19.44
C ASP A 742 -23.36 23.49 18.44
N SER A 743 -23.60 24.80 18.38
CA SER A 743 -22.86 25.73 17.50
C SER A 743 -21.53 26.15 18.11
N ASP A 744 -20.60 26.52 17.25
CA ASP A 744 -19.39 27.23 17.65
C ASP A 744 -19.74 28.65 18.14
N ARG A 745 -18.92 29.19 19.05
CA ARG A 745 -18.89 30.61 19.40
C ARG A 745 -17.52 31.18 19.10
N LEU A 746 -17.47 32.42 18.62
CA LEU A 746 -16.23 33.16 18.41
C LEU A 746 -16.40 34.56 18.95
N GLU A 747 -15.68 34.88 20.01
CA GLU A 747 -15.88 36.09 20.78
C GLU A 747 -14.66 37.01 20.72
N PHE A 748 -14.93 38.31 20.63
CA PHE A 748 -13.96 39.37 20.78
C PHE A 748 -14.28 40.13 22.07
N ASP A 749 -13.41 40.02 23.06
CA ASP A 749 -13.61 40.60 24.41
C ASP A 749 -14.97 40.23 25.04
N GLY A 750 -15.42 38.99 24.77
CA GLY A 750 -16.67 38.43 25.29
C GLY A 750 -17.92 38.74 24.47
N VAL A 751 -17.78 39.43 23.32
CA VAL A 751 -18.88 39.68 22.37
C VAL A 751 -18.83 38.63 21.26
N ASP A 752 -19.88 37.83 21.12
CA ASP A 752 -19.97 36.77 20.12
C ASP A 752 -20.23 37.32 18.71
N LEU A 753 -19.36 36.93 17.78
CA LEU A 753 -19.44 37.24 16.36
C LEU A 753 -20.40 36.31 15.62
N LEU A 754 -20.52 35.05 16.06
CA LEU A 754 -21.16 33.97 15.29
C LEU A 754 -22.67 33.89 15.55
N ALA A 755 -23.40 34.97 15.27
CA ALA A 755 -24.86 34.88 15.18
C ALA A 755 -25.28 33.90 14.07
N PRO A 756 -26.49 33.29 14.10
CA PRO A 756 -26.86 32.21 13.19
C PRO A 756 -26.66 32.47 11.69
N ALA A 757 -26.82 33.72 11.24
CA ALA A 757 -26.64 34.10 9.84
C ALA A 757 -25.15 34.26 9.40
N VAL A 758 -24.21 34.34 10.34
CA VAL A 758 -22.80 34.66 10.08
C VAL A 758 -22.03 33.47 9.54
N ALA A 759 -22.26 32.28 10.10
CA ALA A 759 -21.61 31.05 9.70
C ALA A 759 -22.58 29.86 9.68
N PRO A 760 -23.70 29.93 8.94
CA PRO A 760 -24.62 28.81 8.84
C PRO A 760 -23.89 27.63 8.19
N ARG A 761 -24.22 26.39 8.60
CA ARG A 761 -23.52 25.17 8.16
C ARG A 761 -23.39 25.06 6.64
N ALA A 762 -24.39 25.54 5.89
CA ALA A 762 -24.41 25.54 4.43
C ALA A 762 -23.33 26.42 3.77
N ARG A 763 -22.79 27.42 4.48
CA ARG A 763 -21.76 28.35 3.96
C ARG A 763 -20.32 27.84 4.13
N GLN A 764 -20.12 26.78 4.92
CA GLN A 764 -18.82 26.14 5.14
C GLN A 764 -17.72 27.14 5.55
N VAL A 765 -18.03 28.10 6.42
CA VAL A 765 -17.11 29.20 6.78
C VAL A 765 -15.86 28.67 7.49
N LEU A 766 -14.66 29.04 7.02
CA LEU A 766 -13.36 28.71 7.61
C LEU A 766 -12.62 29.95 8.13
N ALA A 767 -12.89 31.12 7.54
CA ALA A 767 -12.30 32.39 7.94
C ALA A 767 -13.37 33.44 8.25
N ALA A 768 -13.28 34.05 9.43
CA ALA A 768 -14.14 35.14 9.86
C ALA A 768 -13.34 36.45 9.96
N PHE A 769 -13.81 37.48 9.25
CA PHE A 769 -13.22 38.81 9.24
C PHE A 769 -14.06 39.72 10.16
N ALA A 770 -13.40 40.37 11.12
CA ALA A 770 -13.99 41.35 12.02
C ALA A 770 -13.25 42.69 11.83
N PHE A 771 -13.97 43.71 11.39
CA PHE A 771 -13.47 45.06 11.17
C PHE A 771 -14.62 46.07 11.21
N ASP A 772 -14.31 47.34 11.43
CA ASP A 772 -15.28 48.44 11.49
C ASP A 772 -15.59 48.91 10.06
N ASP A 773 -16.78 48.57 9.56
CA ASP A 773 -17.23 48.90 8.22
C ASP A 773 -17.51 50.41 8.11
N ASN A 774 -16.99 51.07 7.09
CA ASN A 774 -17.03 52.53 6.90
C ASN A 774 -16.27 53.35 7.95
N CYS A 775 -15.56 52.70 8.89
CA CYS A 775 -14.82 53.35 9.98
C CYS A 775 -15.67 54.30 10.84
N ASP A 776 -16.90 53.88 11.18
CA ASP A 776 -17.86 54.72 11.89
C ASP A 776 -17.86 54.50 13.41
N LEU A 777 -16.99 53.61 13.91
CA LEU A 777 -16.80 53.26 15.31
C LEU A 777 -18.00 52.51 15.91
N THR A 778 -18.81 51.88 15.07
CA THR A 778 -19.97 51.10 15.49
C THR A 778 -19.82 49.62 15.12
N SER A 779 -20.65 48.77 15.71
CA SER A 779 -20.68 47.35 15.37
C SER A 779 -22.10 46.96 15.00
N THR A 780 -22.25 46.26 13.88
CA THR A 780 -23.50 45.68 13.41
C THR A 780 -23.41 44.16 13.43
N PRO A 781 -23.41 43.52 14.61
CA PRO A 781 -23.23 42.08 14.73
C PRO A 781 -24.38 41.32 14.04
N GLY A 782 -24.05 40.16 13.49
CA GLY A 782 -25.03 39.24 12.91
C GLY A 782 -25.44 39.52 11.46
N THR A 783 -24.91 40.57 10.83
CA THR A 783 -25.05 40.82 9.39
C THR A 783 -23.74 40.52 8.68
N VAL A 784 -23.80 39.74 7.59
CA VAL A 784 -22.62 39.42 6.79
C VAL A 784 -22.42 40.47 5.69
N LEU A 785 -21.25 41.07 5.65
CA LEU A 785 -20.89 42.13 4.72
C LEU A 785 -20.63 41.59 3.30
N PRO A 786 -21.02 42.33 2.24
CA PRO A 786 -20.49 42.09 0.89
C PRO A 786 -18.99 42.43 0.79
N PRO A 787 -18.19 41.72 -0.03
CA PRO A 787 -18.55 40.55 -0.83
C PRO A 787 -18.47 39.23 -0.03
N PHE A 788 -18.13 39.26 1.25
CA PHE A 788 -17.93 38.05 2.07
C PHE A 788 -19.15 37.13 2.08
N ASN A 789 -20.36 37.69 2.03
CA ASN A 789 -21.62 36.96 1.92
C ASN A 789 -21.77 36.08 0.65
N ALA A 790 -20.98 36.34 -0.40
CA ALA A 790 -21.02 35.62 -1.67
C ALA A 790 -19.79 34.74 -1.90
N LEU A 791 -18.68 35.01 -1.21
CA LEU A 791 -17.44 34.25 -1.35
C LEU A 791 -17.54 32.91 -0.61
N PRO A 792 -16.90 31.84 -1.13
CA PRO A 792 -16.88 30.54 -0.47
C PRO A 792 -15.97 30.60 0.77
N PHE A 793 -16.35 29.88 1.82
CA PHE A 793 -15.55 29.70 3.06
C PHE A 793 -15.24 30.96 3.89
N LEU A 794 -15.65 32.15 3.45
CA LEU A 794 -15.38 33.40 4.16
C LEU A 794 -16.67 34.01 4.72
N THR A 795 -16.53 34.72 5.83
CA THR A 795 -17.57 35.62 6.36
C THR A 795 -16.90 36.90 6.86
N GLY A 796 -17.63 38.01 6.81
CA GLY A 796 -17.16 39.32 7.25
C GLY A 796 -18.27 40.02 7.99
N VAL A 797 -17.96 40.57 9.17
CA VAL A 797 -18.94 41.18 10.06
C VAL A 797 -18.40 42.52 10.53
N ASP A 798 -19.28 43.51 10.51
CA ASP A 798 -19.01 44.83 11.04
C ASP A 798 -18.84 44.75 12.57
N THR A 799 -17.63 45.01 13.04
CA THR A 799 -17.22 44.88 14.44
C THR A 799 -16.12 45.89 14.75
N TYR A 800 -16.48 46.92 15.50
CA TYR A 800 -15.53 47.88 16.03
C TYR A 800 -14.67 47.28 17.15
N LEU A 801 -13.38 47.12 16.87
CA LEU A 801 -12.35 46.68 17.81
C LEU A 801 -11.35 47.82 18.02
N ALA A 802 -11.45 48.56 19.12
CA ALA A 802 -10.68 49.78 19.32
C ALA A 802 -9.15 49.55 19.28
N ALA A 803 -8.45 50.29 18.41
CA ALA A 803 -6.98 50.34 18.41
C ALA A 803 -6.50 51.35 19.46
N GLN A 804 -5.62 50.90 20.36
CA GLN A 804 -5.06 51.73 21.45
C GLN A 804 -3.60 51.35 21.70
N PRO A 805 -2.73 52.29 22.09
CA PRO A 805 -1.35 51.96 22.44
C PRO A 805 -1.29 50.90 23.56
N ALA A 806 -0.61 49.78 23.31
CA ALA A 806 -0.41 48.68 24.24
C ALA A 806 -1.70 48.00 24.75
N GLY A 807 -2.81 48.09 24.02
CA GLY A 807 -4.02 47.33 24.31
C GLY A 807 -3.98 45.89 23.76
N THR A 808 -4.94 45.08 24.19
CA THR A 808 -5.06 43.67 23.77
C THR A 808 -6.52 43.32 23.53
N ILE A 809 -6.80 42.53 22.49
CA ILE A 809 -8.11 41.95 22.21
C ILE A 809 -8.05 40.46 22.55
N ARG A 810 -9.02 39.96 23.33
CA ARG A 810 -9.16 38.53 23.62
C ARG A 810 -10.01 37.88 22.54
N VAL A 811 -9.38 37.11 21.66
CA VAL A 811 -10.08 36.28 20.67
C VAL A 811 -10.33 34.91 21.29
N THR A 812 -11.59 34.56 21.55
CA THR A 812 -11.95 33.32 22.26
C THR A 812 -12.87 32.48 21.40
N GLU A 813 -12.57 31.20 21.23
CA GLU A 813 -13.51 30.25 20.65
C GLU A 813 -14.07 29.30 21.70
N VAL A 814 -15.32 28.88 21.49
CA VAL A 814 -15.88 27.66 22.08
C VAL A 814 -16.29 26.79 20.91
N ALA A 815 -15.47 25.80 20.60
CA ALA A 815 -15.71 24.92 19.47
C ALA A 815 -16.84 23.93 19.75
N ARG A 816 -17.63 23.59 18.74
CA ARG A 816 -18.64 22.52 18.83
C ARG A 816 -18.00 21.19 19.26
N GLY A 817 -18.71 20.44 20.10
CA GLY A 817 -18.22 19.18 20.67
C GLY A 817 -17.18 19.31 21.79
N SER A 818 -16.78 20.53 22.19
CA SER A 818 -15.81 20.76 23.27
C SER A 818 -16.36 20.57 24.69
N GLY A 819 -17.66 20.34 24.84
CA GLY A 819 -18.34 20.35 26.15
C GLY A 819 -18.35 21.74 26.82
N GLY A 820 -18.20 22.81 26.02
CA GLY A 820 -18.18 24.19 26.50
C GLY A 820 -16.80 24.70 26.92
N GLN A 821 -15.73 23.97 26.62
CA GLN A 821 -14.37 24.44 26.89
C GLN A 821 -14.00 25.58 25.93
N ALA A 822 -13.50 26.68 26.49
CA ALA A 822 -13.10 27.86 25.75
C ALA A 822 -11.58 27.91 25.56
N ARG A 823 -11.14 28.32 24.37
CA ARG A 823 -9.72 28.55 24.02
C ARG A 823 -9.53 30.01 23.65
N THR A 824 -8.58 30.70 24.27
CA THR A 824 -8.34 32.13 24.03
C THR A 824 -6.94 32.38 23.52
N VAL A 825 -6.83 33.15 22.44
CA VAL A 825 -5.58 33.71 21.92
C VAL A 825 -5.64 35.24 22.03
N PRO A 826 -4.96 35.84 23.02
CA PRO A 826 -4.89 37.30 23.15
C PRO A 826 -3.97 37.89 22.07
N VAL A 827 -4.41 38.96 21.42
CA VAL A 827 -3.66 39.67 20.37
C VAL A 827 -3.51 41.15 20.71
N ALA A 828 -2.46 41.79 20.20
CA ALA A 828 -2.33 43.25 20.32
C ALA A 828 -3.29 43.96 19.34
N ASN A 829 -3.85 45.10 19.76
CA ASN A 829 -4.85 45.86 19.00
C ASN A 829 -4.21 46.89 18.05
N TRP A 830 -3.48 46.38 17.06
CA TRP A 830 -2.79 47.19 16.06
C TRP A 830 -3.76 48.00 15.16
N PRO A 831 -3.45 49.27 14.82
CA PRO A 831 -4.32 50.09 13.96
C PRO A 831 -4.33 49.58 12.52
N SER A 832 -5.53 49.45 11.94
CA SER A 832 -5.73 48.74 10.66
C SER A 832 -5.23 49.49 9.42
N ASP A 833 -4.93 50.78 9.52
CA ASP A 833 -4.30 51.57 8.44
C ASP A 833 -2.82 51.20 8.20
N GLY A 834 -2.13 50.65 9.20
CA GLY A 834 -0.75 50.16 9.09
C GLY A 834 -0.58 48.66 9.25
N HIS A 835 -1.57 47.96 9.80
CA HIS A 835 -1.43 46.59 10.30
C HIS A 835 -2.62 45.70 9.96
N THR A 836 -2.40 44.39 9.96
CA THR A 836 -3.47 43.38 9.88
C THR A 836 -3.17 42.24 10.83
N VAL A 837 -4.19 41.75 11.52
CA VAL A 837 -4.06 40.70 12.54
C VAL A 837 -4.75 39.43 12.08
N THR A 838 -4.09 38.29 12.22
CA THR A 838 -4.63 36.97 11.95
C THR A 838 -4.46 36.07 13.17
N VAL A 839 -5.53 35.39 13.58
CA VAL A 839 -5.51 34.36 14.62
C VAL A 839 -5.81 33.02 13.99
N GLN A 840 -4.97 32.02 14.21
CA GLN A 840 -5.23 30.65 13.78
C GLN A 840 -5.50 29.76 15.00
N PHE A 841 -6.69 29.16 15.05
CA PHE A 841 -7.03 28.11 16.02
C PHE A 841 -6.73 26.73 15.45
N ASN A 842 -6.40 25.79 16.33
CA ASN A 842 -6.27 24.38 16.05
C ASN A 842 -7.62 23.81 15.60
N ASP A 843 -7.59 22.94 14.59
CA ASP A 843 -8.77 22.24 14.03
C ASP A 843 -9.18 20.99 14.82
N HIS A 844 -8.45 20.66 15.88
CA HIS A 844 -8.72 19.58 16.82
C HIS A 844 -8.88 20.16 18.23
N LEU A 845 -9.56 19.40 19.09
CA LEU A 845 -9.93 19.80 20.45
C LEU A 845 -8.93 19.30 21.48
#